data_AF-A0A938P2B1-F1
#
_entry.id   AF-A0A938P2B1-F1
#
_cell.length_a   1.000
_cell.length_b   1.000
_cell.length_c   1.000
_cell.angle_alpha   90.00
_cell.angle_beta   90.00
_cell.angle_gamma   90.00
#
_symmetry.space_group_name_H-M   'P 1'
#
loop_
_entity.id
_entity.type
_entity.pdbx_description
1 polymer ?
#
loop_
_entity_poly.entity_id
_entity_poly.type
_entity_poly.pdbx_seq_one_letter_code
_entity_poly.pdbx_strand_id
1 'polypeptide(L)'
;MNEGPRIQVLACGVLAADLRALAPKIPARLTFEFLPGQLHATPHELRRRLQERIDAVSAAGTADVIAIGYGVCGRGTVGLHARGVPLRVPKTHDCIALFLGSDAAYREQFARCPGTYYVSAGWVQEGMGSASSVASPAERGAGVPGGGGVCPLDDADGLGEHYGSENVQAIRTFMDSWKRNYSRAAFIDTGIGNTHHARIAQAMAQENGWDYEALSGSHAVLAAVLTPTPDPRVCDVPPGMVTAFDAVSRSLIARQPSGAAGARAQPASPPSSAGTTRMRRTGYGLGIDAGGTYTDAAVFDWTERRVVAKAKAPTTHWDYAIGIGGALDLLPPEVLRQVREVAVSTTLATNAIVEGRGQRVGLLLMPPAGDDGLERISHRPVRVVPGRLAIDGTELAPTDLGAAARAARELVATDGVRAFAVTGYASSINPAHELAVMRAVKEATGLPVTCGHEVSALLDYRVRAETAALNARIIPCLEAFLERLQESLCVRGITAPAMIVRSDGSLMNVRTAAERPVETLLSGPAASIAGARFLCDARDALVIDIGGTTSDTAVLHNGAVRIDPDGARVGHWRTHVRALAVRTIGIGGDSEVRQDAHGWHVGPQRVWPVCRLDEAAGADAAAACLDWVQTHAGEEAGSQVICARMPGGANLDGLDERQQAILRLLDAGPMTISRLVHETRCLRQGFLGIELLVDRQRVRFFGFTPTDALHVQGQLAMWNTGYARRYAEAIGAAEQLDAEAVSRRVLDQVEVRLAHELLMTRLADCSGGQRGLDHDHGVLARALLDRGLGRVCDGLGVAFDLGVPMIGIGAPAAFLLPAAAGRLRAEVIIPRDGDVANAVGAITSQVRVERQVVIVPDELGRLHVHGLPGAPTFIAMAEAQAFAEQELTRWVLRLARESGARDPEATLCSDDRIIEAAGGMTVFLSRTLSAVAAGGI
;
A
#
# COMPACT_ATOMS: atom_id res chain seq x y z
N MET A 1 -30.06 28.82 -53.29
CA MET A 1 -30.14 28.25 -51.93
C MET A 1 -29.13 27.11 -51.88
N ASN A 2 -28.11 27.18 -51.02
CA ASN A 2 -27.00 26.20 -51.02
C ASN A 2 -27.49 24.77 -50.73
N GLU A 3 -27.32 23.86 -51.67
CA GLU A 3 -27.62 22.42 -51.60
C GLU A 3 -26.48 21.59 -50.94
N GLY A 4 -25.70 22.20 -50.04
CA GLY A 4 -24.61 21.51 -49.33
C GLY A 4 -25.10 20.65 -48.15
N PRO A 5 -24.30 19.65 -47.70
CA PRO A 5 -24.69 18.75 -46.61
C PRO A 5 -24.82 19.50 -45.27
N ARG A 6 -25.67 18.99 -44.39
CA ARG A 6 -25.88 19.51 -43.02
C ARG A 6 -24.82 18.93 -42.10
N ILE A 7 -23.97 19.78 -41.53
CA ILE A 7 -22.90 19.36 -40.63
C ILE A 7 -23.17 19.95 -39.25
N GLN A 8 -23.31 19.09 -38.24
CA GLN A 8 -23.36 19.50 -36.85
C GLN A 8 -21.94 19.51 -36.29
N VAL A 9 -21.48 20.66 -35.81
CA VAL A 9 -20.13 20.85 -35.27
C VAL A 9 -20.21 20.83 -33.74
N LEU A 10 -19.53 19.86 -33.12
CA LEU A 10 -19.37 19.76 -31.67
C LEU A 10 -17.93 20.13 -31.32
N ALA A 11 -17.71 21.32 -30.75
CA ALA A 11 -16.36 21.85 -30.57
C ALA A 11 -16.14 22.48 -29.19
N CYS A 12 -14.89 22.72 -28.85
CA CYS A 12 -14.51 23.53 -27.70
C CYS A 12 -14.94 24.99 -27.90
N GLY A 13 -15.46 25.65 -26.86
CA GLY A 13 -15.78 27.10 -26.88
C GLY A 13 -14.61 27.98 -27.33
N VAL A 14 -13.38 27.58 -27.00
CA VAL A 14 -12.13 28.25 -27.43
C VAL A 14 -11.98 28.32 -28.96
N LEU A 15 -12.63 27.43 -29.72
CA LEU A 15 -12.59 27.42 -31.19
C LEU A 15 -13.74 28.21 -31.82
N ALA A 16 -14.65 28.79 -31.04
CA ALA A 16 -15.88 29.37 -31.57
C ALA A 16 -15.64 30.54 -32.55
N ALA A 17 -14.66 31.40 -32.26
CA ALA A 17 -14.29 32.51 -33.13
C ALA A 17 -13.73 32.02 -34.47
N ASP A 18 -12.78 31.06 -34.42
CA ASP A 18 -12.16 30.43 -35.58
C ASP A 18 -13.16 29.69 -36.47
N LEU A 19 -14.05 28.92 -35.86
CA LEU A 19 -15.08 28.17 -36.59
C LEU A 19 -16.13 29.09 -37.23
N ARG A 20 -16.52 30.18 -36.57
CA ARG A 20 -17.46 31.18 -37.13
C ARG A 20 -16.84 31.97 -38.27
N ALA A 21 -15.57 32.35 -38.17
CA ALA A 21 -14.86 33.07 -39.24
C ALA A 21 -14.64 32.18 -40.48
N LEU A 22 -14.49 30.87 -40.27
CA LEU A 22 -14.33 29.89 -41.34
C LEU A 22 -15.66 29.51 -42.01
N ALA A 23 -16.78 29.55 -41.27
CA ALA A 23 -18.09 29.09 -41.73
C ALA A 23 -18.54 29.60 -43.12
N PRO A 24 -18.39 30.90 -43.48
CA PRO A 24 -18.79 31.40 -44.80
C PRO A 24 -17.98 30.82 -45.97
N LYS A 25 -16.80 30.24 -45.68
CA LYS A 25 -15.88 29.68 -46.67
C LYS A 25 -16.07 28.18 -46.90
N ILE A 26 -16.93 27.53 -46.10
CA ILE A 26 -17.17 26.08 -46.19
C ILE A 26 -18.45 25.83 -47.01
N PRO A 27 -18.40 24.96 -48.05
CA PRO A 27 -19.56 24.65 -48.89
C PRO A 27 -20.51 23.64 -48.21
N ALA A 28 -20.97 23.93 -46.98
CA ALA A 28 -21.88 23.08 -46.19
C ALA A 28 -22.79 23.93 -45.29
N ARG A 29 -23.92 23.36 -44.83
CA ARG A 29 -24.81 24.00 -43.84
C ARG A 29 -24.33 23.64 -42.44
N LEU A 30 -23.60 24.55 -41.80
CA LEU A 30 -23.01 24.32 -40.48
C LEU A 30 -23.96 24.76 -39.35
N THR A 31 -24.13 23.90 -38.35
CA THR A 31 -24.74 24.23 -37.06
C THR A 31 -23.73 23.96 -35.96
N PHE A 32 -23.57 24.89 -35.02
CA PHE A 32 -22.52 24.80 -33.99
C PHE A 32 -23.12 24.56 -32.61
N GLU A 33 -22.53 23.62 -31.88
CA GLU A 33 -22.69 23.49 -30.44
C GLU A 33 -21.31 23.52 -29.79
N PHE A 34 -21.10 24.51 -28.92
CA PHE A 34 -19.85 24.71 -28.21
C PHE A 34 -19.96 24.19 -26.79
N LEU A 35 -19.10 23.23 -26.44
CA LEU A 35 -18.95 22.75 -25.08
C LEU A 35 -18.02 23.68 -24.30
N PRO A 36 -18.14 23.74 -22.95
CA PRO A 36 -17.27 24.55 -22.12
C PRO A 36 -15.79 24.32 -22.41
N GLY A 37 -15.00 25.39 -22.42
CA GLY A 37 -13.55 25.29 -22.51
C GLY A 37 -12.92 24.49 -21.35
N GLN A 38 -11.69 24.03 -21.53
CA GLN A 38 -10.89 23.20 -20.59
C GLN A 38 -11.32 21.74 -20.39
N LEU A 39 -12.38 21.24 -21.02
CA LEU A 39 -12.76 19.82 -20.91
C LEU A 39 -11.65 18.84 -21.35
N HIS A 40 -10.66 19.28 -22.13
CA HIS A 40 -9.48 18.47 -22.47
C HIS A 40 -8.61 18.09 -21.25
N ALA A 41 -8.70 18.84 -20.15
CA ALA A 41 -8.02 18.51 -18.89
C ALA A 41 -8.70 17.35 -18.14
N THR A 42 -9.92 16.98 -18.52
CA THR A 42 -10.69 15.87 -17.95
C THR A 42 -11.17 14.89 -19.05
N PRO A 43 -10.28 14.06 -19.63
CA PRO A 43 -10.58 13.25 -20.82
C PRO A 43 -11.80 12.33 -20.70
N HIS A 44 -12.07 11.80 -19.51
CA HIS A 44 -13.24 10.97 -19.25
C HIS A 44 -14.56 11.75 -19.37
N GLU A 45 -14.59 12.98 -18.85
CA GLU A 45 -15.76 13.85 -18.89
C GLU A 45 -15.98 14.43 -20.29
N LEU A 46 -14.90 14.79 -21.00
CA LEU A 46 -14.95 15.15 -22.41
C LEU A 46 -15.59 14.06 -23.26
N ARG A 47 -15.15 12.79 -23.09
CA ARG A 47 -15.71 11.65 -23.82
C ARG A 47 -17.20 11.47 -23.55
N ARG A 48 -17.60 11.53 -22.27
CA ARG A 48 -18.99 11.36 -21.85
C ARG A 48 -19.89 12.42 -22.49
N ARG A 49 -19.54 13.70 -22.37
CA ARG A 49 -20.33 14.81 -22.94
C ARG A 49 -20.38 14.78 -24.47
N LEU A 50 -19.25 14.49 -25.13
CA LEU A 50 -19.25 14.34 -26.58
C LEU A 50 -20.15 13.19 -27.03
N GLN A 51 -20.11 12.03 -26.34
CA GLN A 51 -20.97 10.90 -26.67
C GLN A 51 -22.45 11.24 -26.48
N GLU A 52 -22.82 11.91 -25.39
CA GLU A 52 -24.21 12.35 -25.12
C GLU A 52 -24.75 13.24 -26.24
N ARG A 53 -23.93 14.18 -26.74
CA ARG A 53 -24.32 15.05 -27.86
C ARG A 53 -24.36 14.31 -29.19
N ILE A 54 -23.41 13.42 -29.45
CA ILE A 54 -23.42 12.56 -30.64
C ILE A 54 -24.70 11.69 -30.66
N ASP A 55 -25.07 11.12 -29.52
CA ASP A 55 -26.27 10.29 -29.37
C ASP A 55 -27.54 11.13 -29.61
N ALA A 56 -27.61 12.35 -29.05
CA ALA A 56 -28.75 13.26 -29.24
C ALA A 56 -28.92 13.70 -30.70
N VAL A 57 -27.83 14.10 -31.37
CA VAL A 57 -27.86 14.54 -32.78
C VAL A 57 -28.23 13.37 -33.69
N SER A 58 -27.69 12.18 -33.42
CA SER A 58 -27.99 10.98 -34.18
C SER A 58 -29.44 10.53 -34.02
N ALA A 59 -30.01 10.64 -32.82
CA ALA A 59 -31.42 10.33 -32.56
C ALA A 59 -32.38 11.32 -33.25
N ALA A 60 -31.98 12.59 -33.36
CA ALA A 60 -32.80 13.63 -33.99
C ALA A 60 -32.76 13.63 -35.53
N GLY A 61 -31.75 13.01 -36.16
CA GLY A 61 -31.60 12.96 -37.62
C GLY A 61 -31.38 14.33 -38.28
N THR A 62 -30.90 15.30 -37.52
CA THR A 62 -30.82 16.72 -37.92
C THR A 62 -29.58 17.07 -38.74
N ALA A 63 -28.59 16.16 -38.82
CA ALA A 63 -27.34 16.34 -39.54
C ALA A 63 -26.97 15.12 -40.37
N ASP A 64 -26.26 15.37 -41.48
CA ASP A 64 -25.75 14.34 -42.39
C ASP A 64 -24.34 13.87 -41.96
N VAL A 65 -23.60 14.75 -41.25
CA VAL A 65 -22.28 14.46 -40.65
C VAL A 65 -22.12 15.23 -39.34
N ILE A 66 -21.42 14.64 -38.35
CA ILE A 66 -21.01 15.33 -37.12
C ILE A 66 -19.50 15.60 -37.17
N ALA A 67 -19.10 16.87 -37.05
CA ALA A 67 -17.71 17.29 -37.03
C ALA A 67 -17.25 17.57 -35.58
N ILE A 68 -16.12 17.01 -35.16
CA ILE A 68 -15.59 17.13 -33.80
C ILE A 68 -14.43 18.13 -33.77
N GLY A 69 -14.55 19.19 -32.96
CA GLY A 69 -13.52 20.21 -32.76
C GLY A 69 -12.58 19.90 -31.59
N TYR A 70 -12.05 18.68 -31.54
CA TYR A 70 -11.11 18.21 -30.50
C TYR A 70 -10.08 17.24 -31.11
N GLY A 71 -8.82 17.37 -30.70
CA GLY A 71 -7.78 16.39 -30.99
C GLY A 71 -7.89 15.14 -30.08
N VAL A 72 -6.84 14.32 -30.01
CA VAL A 72 -6.79 13.14 -29.13
C VAL A 72 -6.87 13.55 -27.65
N CYS A 73 -6.23 14.66 -27.28
CA CYS A 73 -6.39 15.41 -26.02
C CYS A 73 -6.59 14.49 -24.79
N GLY A 74 -5.50 13.80 -24.38
CA GLY A 74 -5.51 12.85 -23.26
C GLY A 74 -6.31 11.55 -23.51
N ARG A 75 -6.57 11.21 -24.78
CA ARG A 75 -7.48 10.14 -25.24
C ARG A 75 -8.97 10.44 -25.01
N GLY A 76 -9.35 11.70 -24.80
CA GLY A 76 -10.75 12.08 -24.56
C GLY A 76 -11.68 11.82 -25.76
N THR A 77 -11.15 11.84 -26.98
CA THR A 77 -11.91 11.55 -28.21
C THR A 77 -11.80 10.10 -28.67
N VAL A 78 -11.10 9.23 -27.93
CA VAL A 78 -10.99 7.79 -28.20
C VAL A 78 -12.20 7.07 -27.61
N GLY A 79 -12.86 6.21 -28.38
CA GLY A 79 -14.05 5.46 -27.96
C GLY A 79 -15.36 6.20 -28.16
N LEU A 80 -15.41 7.22 -29.04
CA LEU A 80 -16.64 7.87 -29.46
C LEU A 80 -17.32 7.00 -30.53
N HIS A 81 -18.56 6.62 -30.28
CA HIS A 81 -19.38 5.79 -31.16
C HIS A 81 -20.14 6.68 -32.14
N ALA A 82 -19.85 6.53 -33.43
CA ALA A 82 -20.69 7.03 -34.50
C ALA A 82 -21.97 6.18 -34.50
N ARG A 83 -23.11 6.77 -34.13
CA ARG A 83 -24.39 6.04 -34.09
C ARG A 83 -24.97 5.93 -35.50
N GLY A 84 -26.09 6.59 -35.77
CA GLY A 84 -26.70 6.65 -37.10
C GLY A 84 -26.07 7.70 -38.03
N VAL A 85 -25.26 8.61 -37.50
CA VAL A 85 -24.63 9.71 -38.25
C VAL A 85 -23.10 9.57 -38.19
N PRO A 86 -22.37 9.67 -39.32
CA PRO A 86 -20.91 9.55 -39.34
C PRO A 86 -20.23 10.72 -38.62
N LEU A 87 -19.04 10.45 -38.05
CA LEU A 87 -18.22 11.46 -37.39
C LEU A 87 -17.01 11.85 -38.25
N ARG A 88 -16.58 13.10 -38.16
CA ARG A 88 -15.30 13.60 -38.70
C ARG A 88 -14.48 14.17 -37.56
N VAL A 89 -13.34 13.55 -37.26
CA VAL A 89 -12.50 13.89 -36.10
C VAL A 89 -11.08 14.23 -36.56
N PRO A 90 -10.46 15.33 -36.10
CA PRO A 90 -9.10 15.67 -36.48
C PRO A 90 -8.08 14.64 -35.99
N LYS A 91 -7.13 14.28 -36.86
CA LYS A 91 -6.00 13.39 -36.57
C LYS A 91 -4.82 14.14 -35.93
N THR A 92 -5.10 14.89 -34.87
CA THR A 92 -4.08 15.64 -34.12
C THR A 92 -3.98 15.15 -32.69
N HIS A 93 -2.77 15.06 -32.15
CA HIS A 93 -2.55 14.66 -30.76
C HIS A 93 -3.12 15.67 -29.78
N ASP A 94 -2.87 16.95 -30.07
CA ASP A 94 -3.21 18.07 -29.23
C ASP A 94 -4.21 19.01 -29.93
N CYS A 95 -4.98 19.72 -29.11
CA CYS A 95 -5.98 20.67 -29.54
C CYS A 95 -5.32 21.99 -30.03
N ILE A 96 -4.08 22.29 -29.62
CA ILE A 96 -3.26 23.41 -30.14
C ILE A 96 -2.94 23.25 -31.63
N ALA A 97 -2.75 22.01 -32.11
CA ALA A 97 -2.49 21.74 -33.52
C ALA A 97 -3.63 22.20 -34.44
N LEU A 98 -4.85 22.37 -33.91
CA LEU A 98 -6.00 22.90 -34.64
C LEU A 98 -5.83 24.40 -34.98
N PHE A 99 -5.08 25.14 -34.17
CA PHE A 99 -4.75 26.56 -34.38
C PHE A 99 -3.47 26.75 -35.21
N LEU A 100 -2.52 25.80 -35.12
CA LEU A 100 -1.28 25.82 -35.92
C LEU A 100 -1.45 25.22 -37.33
N GLY A 101 -2.59 24.57 -37.60
CA GLY A 101 -2.95 24.03 -38.91
C GLY A 101 -2.32 22.69 -39.28
N SER A 102 -1.54 22.05 -38.39
CA SER A 102 -1.13 20.64 -38.52
C SER A 102 -0.54 20.09 -37.21
N ASP A 103 -0.57 18.75 -37.06
CA ASP A 103 0.12 18.07 -35.95
C ASP A 103 1.65 18.22 -36.06
N ALA A 104 2.19 18.28 -37.28
CA ALA A 104 3.61 18.50 -37.53
C ALA A 104 4.08 19.87 -37.03
N ALA A 105 3.32 20.94 -37.32
CA ALA A 105 3.61 22.29 -36.84
C ALA A 105 3.60 22.37 -35.30
N TYR A 106 2.67 21.66 -34.64
CA TYR A 106 2.68 21.57 -33.18
C TYR A 106 3.91 20.82 -32.66
N ARG A 107 4.28 19.68 -33.27
CA ARG A 107 5.48 18.92 -32.86
C ARG A 107 6.77 19.72 -33.04
N GLU A 108 6.88 20.50 -34.10
CA GLU A 108 8.01 21.41 -34.32
C GLU A 108 8.10 22.46 -33.20
N GLN A 109 6.97 23.06 -32.83
CA GLN A 109 6.92 24.02 -31.72
C GLN A 109 7.25 23.38 -30.37
N PHE A 110 6.75 22.17 -30.13
CA PHE A 110 7.04 21.40 -28.92
C PHE A 110 8.51 20.98 -28.84
N ALA A 111 9.12 20.54 -29.95
CA ALA A 111 10.54 20.20 -30.00
C ALA A 111 11.44 21.43 -29.77
N ARG A 112 11.02 22.60 -30.27
CA ARG A 112 11.76 23.85 -30.10
C ARG A 112 11.67 24.39 -28.68
N CYS A 113 10.50 24.32 -28.04
CA CYS A 113 10.31 24.75 -26.66
C CYS A 113 9.18 23.96 -26.01
N PRO A 114 9.47 22.84 -25.32
CA PRO A 114 8.45 22.02 -24.66
C PRO A 114 7.64 22.78 -23.61
N GLY A 115 8.28 23.75 -22.93
CA GLY A 115 7.66 24.63 -21.93
C GLY A 115 6.94 25.84 -22.52
N THR A 116 6.12 25.65 -23.57
CA THR A 116 5.35 26.74 -24.19
C THR A 116 3.91 26.79 -23.68
N TYR A 117 3.50 27.94 -23.17
CA TYR A 117 2.12 28.26 -22.86
C TYR A 117 1.46 28.93 -24.06
N TYR A 118 0.49 28.27 -24.69
CA TYR A 118 -0.14 28.77 -25.92
C TYR A 118 -1.38 29.60 -25.60
N VAL A 119 -1.48 30.77 -26.23
CA VAL A 119 -2.62 31.68 -26.10
C VAL A 119 -3.23 31.90 -27.49
N SER A 120 -4.56 31.79 -27.59
CA SER A 120 -5.32 32.12 -28.81
C SER A 120 -6.40 33.16 -28.51
N ALA A 121 -6.95 33.79 -29.55
CA ALA A 121 -8.01 34.79 -29.38
C ALA A 121 -9.25 34.21 -28.68
N GLY A 122 -9.69 33.00 -29.06
CA GLY A 122 -10.83 32.34 -28.43
C GLY A 122 -10.57 31.90 -26.98
N TRP A 123 -9.31 31.66 -26.59
CA TRP A 123 -8.96 31.34 -25.21
C TRP A 123 -9.17 32.55 -24.30
N VAL A 124 -8.81 33.74 -24.78
CA VAL A 124 -9.08 35.00 -24.07
C VAL A 124 -10.59 35.28 -23.98
N GLN A 125 -11.33 35.07 -25.07
CA GLN A 125 -12.76 35.36 -25.15
C GLN A 125 -13.62 34.46 -24.24
N GLU A 126 -13.20 33.21 -24.02
CA GLU A 126 -13.82 32.29 -23.05
C GLU A 126 -13.49 32.65 -21.58
N GLY A 127 -12.81 33.78 -21.34
CA GLY A 127 -12.49 34.27 -20.01
C GLY A 127 -11.33 33.53 -19.33
N MET A 128 -10.57 32.69 -20.05
CA MET A 128 -9.47 31.95 -19.42
C MET A 128 -8.24 32.80 -19.10
N GLY A 129 -8.19 34.04 -19.63
CA GLY A 129 -7.13 35.02 -19.34
C GLY A 129 -7.45 36.01 -18.21
N SER A 130 -8.63 35.94 -17.58
CA SER A 130 -9.03 36.90 -16.52
C SER A 130 -8.57 36.50 -15.11
N ALA A 131 -8.10 35.26 -14.92
CA ALA A 131 -7.64 34.75 -13.63
C ALA A 131 -6.17 35.08 -13.30
N SER A 132 -5.39 35.62 -14.26
CA SER A 132 -4.08 36.20 -14.00
C SER A 132 -4.16 37.72 -14.17
N SER A 133 -3.84 38.46 -13.10
CA SER A 133 -3.56 39.91 -12.86
C SER A 133 -3.50 40.99 -13.98
N VAL A 134 -3.90 40.74 -15.22
CA VAL A 134 -3.64 41.61 -16.37
C VAL A 134 -4.83 42.52 -16.75
N ALA A 135 -6.03 42.29 -16.20
CA ALA A 135 -7.20 43.13 -16.51
C ALA A 135 -7.30 44.37 -15.60
N SER A 136 -7.46 45.56 -16.21
CA SER A 136 -7.67 46.80 -15.48
C SER A 136 -9.03 46.79 -14.74
N PRO A 137 -9.17 47.46 -13.58
CA PRO A 137 -10.41 47.47 -12.80
C PRO A 137 -11.66 47.94 -13.56
N ALA A 138 -11.49 48.69 -14.65
CA ALA A 138 -12.59 49.21 -15.47
C ALA A 138 -13.31 48.13 -16.31
N GLU A 139 -12.66 46.98 -16.55
CA GLU A 139 -13.19 45.92 -17.43
C GLU A 139 -13.98 44.83 -16.67
N ARG A 140 -14.01 44.89 -15.34
CA ARG A 140 -14.77 43.93 -14.50
C ARG A 140 -16.29 44.20 -14.47
N GLY A 141 -16.74 45.28 -15.13
CA GLY A 141 -18.10 45.79 -15.05
C GLY A 141 -18.94 45.60 -16.32
N ALA A 142 -19.01 44.39 -16.88
CA ALA A 142 -20.09 44.06 -17.83
C ALA A 142 -20.30 42.53 -17.87
N GLY A 143 -21.33 42.05 -17.19
CA GLY A 143 -21.63 40.63 -17.05
C GLY A 143 -21.99 39.95 -18.37
N VAL A 144 -21.49 38.73 -18.54
CA VAL A 144 -22.07 37.71 -19.44
C VAL A 144 -22.68 36.63 -18.56
N PRO A 145 -24.01 36.40 -18.61
CA PRO A 145 -24.66 35.39 -17.80
C PRO A 145 -24.54 34.02 -18.49
N GLY A 146 -23.86 33.08 -17.83
CA GLY A 146 -23.83 31.67 -18.23
C GLY A 146 -22.43 31.09 -18.38
N GLY A 147 -21.75 30.86 -17.26
CA GLY A 147 -20.48 30.13 -17.18
C GLY A 147 -20.29 29.64 -15.75
N GLY A 148 -19.85 28.39 -15.58
CA GLY A 148 -19.79 27.67 -14.30
C GLY A 148 -19.12 28.46 -13.17
N GLY A 149 -19.62 28.23 -11.96
CA GLY A 149 -19.32 29.01 -10.76
C GLY A 149 -17.85 29.35 -10.59
N VAL A 150 -17.63 30.61 -10.25
CA VAL A 150 -16.39 31.10 -9.64
C VAL A 150 -16.02 30.14 -8.50
N CYS A 151 -14.81 29.59 -8.54
CA CYS A 151 -14.32 28.75 -7.47
C CYS A 151 -14.28 29.62 -6.20
N PRO A 152 -14.88 29.22 -5.05
CA PRO A 152 -14.93 30.06 -3.83
C PRO A 152 -13.57 30.40 -3.21
N LEU A 153 -12.47 30.03 -3.87
CA LEU A 153 -11.09 30.14 -3.43
C LEU A 153 -10.33 31.26 -4.14
N ASP A 154 -10.91 31.94 -5.14
CA ASP A 154 -10.26 33.07 -5.81
C ASP A 154 -10.49 34.42 -5.07
N ASP A 155 -11.37 34.46 -4.07
CA ASP A 155 -11.50 35.61 -3.17
C ASP A 155 -10.39 35.58 -2.12
N ALA A 156 -9.51 36.59 -2.17
CA ALA A 156 -8.38 36.76 -1.25
C ALA A 156 -8.79 36.79 0.23
N ASP A 157 -10.05 37.15 0.52
CA ASP A 157 -10.58 37.26 1.87
C ASP A 157 -11.04 35.90 2.45
N GLY A 158 -11.47 34.94 1.61
CA GLY A 158 -11.99 33.64 2.07
C GLY A 158 -10.91 32.60 2.42
N LEU A 159 -9.77 32.64 1.74
CA LEU A 159 -8.63 31.72 1.98
C LEU A 159 -7.98 31.95 3.36
N GLY A 160 -7.96 33.19 3.83
CA GLY A 160 -7.39 33.56 5.14
C GLY A 160 -8.24 33.06 6.32
N GLU A 161 -9.57 33.10 6.20
CA GLU A 161 -10.48 32.62 7.24
C GLU A 161 -10.48 31.10 7.40
N HIS A 162 -10.34 30.34 6.30
CA HIS A 162 -10.44 28.87 6.34
C HIS A 162 -9.12 28.16 6.65
N TYR A 163 -7.98 28.71 6.22
CA TYR A 163 -6.68 28.04 6.33
C TYR A 163 -5.65 28.80 7.17
N GLY A 164 -5.97 30.02 7.64
CA GLY A 164 -5.06 30.87 8.40
C GLY A 164 -4.05 31.61 7.50
N SER A 165 -3.72 32.86 7.87
CA SER A 165 -2.90 33.78 7.06
C SER A 165 -1.51 33.24 6.69
N GLU A 166 -0.91 32.39 7.54
CA GLU A 166 0.39 31.76 7.27
C GLU A 166 0.34 30.72 6.14
N ASN A 167 -0.78 29.98 5.99
CA ASN A 167 -0.93 28.95 4.97
C ASN A 167 -1.35 29.52 3.60
N VAL A 168 -1.92 30.72 3.56
CA VAL A 168 -2.33 31.37 2.30
C VAL A 168 -1.14 31.52 1.35
N GLN A 169 0.05 31.82 1.87
CA GLN A 169 1.25 31.96 1.06
C GLN A 169 1.75 30.62 0.50
N ALA A 170 1.66 29.54 1.27
CA ALA A 170 2.01 28.19 0.83
C ALA A 170 1.00 27.67 -0.22
N ILE A 171 -0.29 27.92 -0.01
CA ILE A 171 -1.35 27.58 -0.97
C ILE A 171 -1.14 28.36 -2.27
N ARG A 172 -0.84 29.67 -2.21
CA ARG A 172 -0.49 30.47 -3.40
C ARG A 172 0.76 29.94 -4.11
N THR A 173 1.80 29.60 -3.36
CA THR A 173 3.04 29.06 -3.92
C THR A 173 2.82 27.71 -4.61
N PHE A 174 1.96 26.86 -4.05
CA PHE A 174 1.53 25.60 -4.65
C PHE A 174 0.69 25.82 -5.91
N MET A 175 -0.30 26.72 -5.85
CA MET A 175 -1.17 27.08 -6.98
C MET A 175 -0.40 27.74 -8.13
N ASP A 176 0.73 28.40 -7.85
CA ASP A 176 1.63 28.98 -8.85
C ASP A 176 2.73 28.01 -9.34
N SER A 177 2.84 26.82 -8.76
CA SER A 177 3.94 25.88 -9.07
C SER A 177 3.98 25.44 -10.53
N TRP A 178 2.82 25.39 -11.21
CA TRP A 178 2.73 25.03 -12.62
C TRP A 178 3.47 26.02 -13.54
N LYS A 179 3.60 27.29 -13.13
CA LYS A 179 4.30 28.35 -13.88
C LYS A 179 5.78 28.01 -14.11
N ARG A 180 6.39 27.20 -13.24
CA ARG A 180 7.80 26.79 -13.35
C ARG A 180 8.07 25.80 -14.50
N ASN A 181 7.01 25.19 -15.05
CA ASN A 181 7.11 24.25 -16.17
C ASN A 181 7.09 24.94 -17.54
N TYR A 182 6.93 26.26 -17.56
CA TYR A 182 6.88 27.07 -18.77
C TYR A 182 8.05 28.07 -18.79
N SER A 183 8.55 28.33 -19.99
CA SER A 183 9.61 29.30 -20.26
C SER A 183 9.26 30.24 -21.41
N ARG A 184 8.12 30.01 -22.08
CA ARG A 184 7.64 30.79 -23.22
C ARG A 184 6.13 30.93 -23.21
N ALA A 185 5.60 32.14 -23.43
CA ALA A 185 4.20 32.34 -23.80
C ALA A 185 4.11 32.66 -25.31
N ALA A 186 3.35 31.86 -26.05
CA ALA A 186 3.20 31.99 -27.49
C ALA A 186 1.77 32.37 -27.87
N PHE A 187 1.59 33.53 -28.51
CA PHE A 187 0.29 33.91 -29.09
C PHE A 187 0.16 33.34 -30.50
N ILE A 188 -0.86 32.52 -30.73
CA ILE A 188 -1.15 31.96 -32.06
C ILE A 188 -2.12 32.90 -32.78
N ASP A 189 -1.61 33.61 -33.78
CA ASP A 189 -2.41 34.52 -34.60
C ASP A 189 -2.98 33.78 -35.82
N THR A 190 -4.26 33.41 -35.74
CA THR A 190 -5.02 32.83 -36.84
C THR A 190 -5.66 33.87 -37.77
N GLY A 191 -5.37 35.16 -37.58
CA GLY A 191 -5.99 36.28 -38.30
C GLY A 191 -7.31 36.78 -37.69
N ILE A 192 -7.70 36.26 -36.53
CA ILE A 192 -8.91 36.65 -35.77
C ILE A 192 -8.54 37.49 -34.53
N GLY A 193 -7.28 37.42 -34.11
CA GLY A 193 -6.76 38.22 -33.01
C GLY A 193 -6.79 39.72 -33.30
N ASN A 194 -6.81 40.52 -32.24
CA ASN A 194 -6.52 41.96 -32.31
C ASN A 194 -5.26 42.23 -31.46
N THR A 195 -4.76 43.46 -31.49
CA THR A 195 -3.60 43.87 -30.67
C THR A 195 -3.80 43.69 -29.17
N HIS A 196 -5.04 43.57 -28.69
CA HIS A 196 -5.34 43.32 -27.28
C HIS A 196 -5.11 41.85 -26.89
N HIS A 197 -5.45 40.85 -27.72
CA HIS A 197 -5.19 39.44 -27.41
C HIS A 197 -3.68 39.11 -27.33
N ALA A 198 -2.88 39.68 -28.23
CA ALA A 198 -1.42 39.51 -28.21
C ALA A 198 -0.79 40.15 -26.96
N ARG A 199 -1.32 41.29 -26.48
CA ARG A 199 -0.85 41.94 -25.25
C ARG A 199 -1.04 41.09 -24.00
N ILE A 200 -2.07 40.24 -23.95
CA ILE A 200 -2.29 39.34 -22.81
C ILE A 200 -1.19 38.29 -22.71
N ALA A 201 -0.79 37.70 -23.85
CA ALA A 201 0.34 36.78 -23.89
C ALA A 201 1.68 37.47 -23.58
N GLN A 202 1.86 38.73 -24.02
CA GLN A 202 3.03 39.54 -23.67
C GLN A 202 3.09 39.86 -22.17
N ALA A 203 1.98 40.27 -21.57
CA ALA A 203 1.88 40.54 -20.15
C ALA A 203 2.13 39.28 -19.33
N MET A 204 1.54 38.15 -19.72
CA MET A 204 1.78 36.85 -19.08
C MET A 204 3.26 36.44 -19.15
N ALA A 205 3.93 36.66 -20.29
CA ALA A 205 5.36 36.42 -20.41
C ALA A 205 6.16 37.32 -19.46
N GLN A 206 5.84 38.61 -19.42
CA GLN A 206 6.51 39.59 -18.56
C GLN A 206 6.32 39.30 -17.07
N GLU A 207 5.10 38.98 -16.64
CA GLU A 207 4.77 38.68 -15.23
C GLU A 207 5.49 37.43 -14.71
N ASN A 208 5.67 36.43 -15.57
CA ASN A 208 6.26 35.14 -15.19
C ASN A 208 7.73 34.99 -15.58
N GLY A 209 8.34 36.02 -16.19
CA GLY A 209 9.74 35.98 -16.66
C GLY A 209 9.97 35.00 -17.80
N TRP A 210 8.97 34.80 -18.67
CA TRP A 210 9.05 33.94 -19.85
C TRP A 210 9.33 34.74 -21.12
N ASP A 211 9.76 34.05 -22.18
CA ASP A 211 9.89 34.64 -23.51
C ASP A 211 8.52 34.80 -24.17
N TYR A 212 8.28 35.92 -24.85
CA TYR A 212 7.09 36.12 -25.68
C TYR A 212 7.40 35.82 -27.15
N GLU A 213 6.51 35.08 -27.82
CA GLU A 213 6.58 34.86 -29.27
C GLU A 213 5.19 34.95 -29.92
N ALA A 214 5.11 35.58 -31.10
CA ALA A 214 3.92 35.52 -31.95
C ALA A 214 4.10 34.42 -33.01
N LEU A 215 3.20 33.45 -33.02
CA LEU A 215 3.19 32.35 -33.99
C LEU A 215 2.12 32.61 -35.06
N SER A 216 2.46 32.37 -36.32
CA SER A 216 1.47 32.36 -37.40
C SER A 216 0.60 31.09 -37.31
N GLY A 217 -0.70 31.28 -37.09
CA GLY A 217 -1.70 30.22 -37.05
C GLY A 217 -2.31 29.92 -38.42
N SER A 218 -3.08 28.82 -38.50
CA SER A 218 -3.74 28.37 -39.72
C SER A 218 -5.00 27.54 -39.41
N HIS A 219 -6.08 27.81 -40.14
CA HIS A 219 -7.34 27.06 -40.03
C HIS A 219 -7.37 25.76 -40.85
N ALA A 220 -6.24 25.31 -41.40
CA ALA A 220 -6.21 24.23 -42.39
C ALA A 220 -6.82 22.90 -41.89
N VAL A 221 -6.59 22.52 -40.62
CA VAL A 221 -7.19 21.31 -40.03
C VAL A 221 -8.69 21.50 -39.76
N LEU A 222 -9.10 22.68 -39.27
CA LEU A 222 -10.51 22.98 -39.04
C LEU A 222 -11.31 22.98 -40.36
N ALA A 223 -10.74 23.57 -41.42
CA ALA A 223 -11.32 23.53 -42.76
C ALA A 223 -11.44 22.10 -43.29
N ALA A 224 -10.43 21.26 -43.09
CA ALA A 224 -10.47 19.85 -43.49
C ALA A 224 -11.56 19.07 -42.75
N VAL A 225 -11.72 19.28 -41.44
CA VAL A 225 -12.76 18.62 -40.62
C VAL A 225 -14.16 19.04 -41.07
N LEU A 226 -14.37 20.31 -41.43
CA LEU A 226 -15.65 20.86 -41.85
C LEU A 226 -16.01 20.65 -43.33
N THR A 227 -15.03 20.31 -44.17
CA THR A 227 -15.27 20.06 -45.60
C THR A 227 -15.65 18.59 -45.80
N PRO A 228 -16.81 18.25 -46.41
CA PRO A 228 -17.32 16.88 -46.52
C PRO A 228 -16.60 16.06 -47.63
N THR A 229 -15.27 16.15 -47.71
CA THR A 229 -14.42 15.37 -48.63
C THR A 229 -13.33 14.65 -47.83
N PRO A 230 -12.87 13.46 -48.26
CA PRO A 230 -11.78 12.77 -47.59
C PRO A 230 -10.52 13.64 -47.48
N ASP A 231 -9.91 13.69 -46.30
CA ASP A 231 -8.68 14.45 -46.05
C ASP A 231 -7.76 13.66 -45.11
N PRO A 232 -6.45 13.53 -45.41
CA PRO A 232 -5.52 12.75 -44.59
C PRO A 232 -5.39 13.26 -43.14
N ARG A 233 -5.74 14.52 -42.87
CA ARG A 233 -5.75 15.13 -41.53
C ARG A 233 -7.00 14.80 -40.72
N VAL A 234 -7.97 14.09 -41.30
CA VAL A 234 -9.26 13.77 -40.69
C VAL A 234 -9.41 12.25 -40.58
N CYS A 235 -10.02 11.83 -39.48
CA CYS A 235 -10.54 10.49 -39.26
C CYS A 235 -12.05 10.53 -39.52
N ASP A 236 -12.46 10.05 -40.70
CA ASP A 236 -13.86 9.77 -41.01
C ASP A 236 -14.27 8.46 -40.31
N VAL A 237 -15.32 8.52 -39.48
CA VAL A 237 -15.86 7.39 -38.71
C VAL A 237 -17.26 7.07 -39.24
N PRO A 238 -17.42 5.98 -40.01
CA PRO A 238 -18.73 5.57 -40.54
C PRO A 238 -19.76 5.27 -39.45
N PRO A 239 -21.08 5.31 -39.76
CA PRO A 239 -22.12 4.89 -38.83
C PRO A 239 -21.88 3.48 -38.29
N GLY A 240 -22.12 3.29 -37.00
CA GLY A 240 -21.87 2.03 -36.28
C GLY A 240 -20.42 1.80 -35.86
N MET A 241 -19.45 2.61 -36.29
CA MET A 241 -18.04 2.48 -35.90
C MET A 241 -17.68 3.37 -34.69
N VAL A 242 -16.49 3.13 -34.13
CA VAL A 242 -15.96 3.87 -32.97
C VAL A 242 -14.60 4.46 -33.30
N THR A 243 -14.29 5.61 -32.72
CA THR A 243 -12.92 6.14 -32.76
C THR A 243 -11.99 5.25 -31.91
N ALA A 244 -10.84 4.88 -32.46
CA ALA A 244 -9.78 4.17 -31.75
C ALA A 244 -8.46 4.90 -31.95
N PHE A 245 -7.56 4.76 -30.98
CA PHE A 245 -6.20 5.29 -31.10
C PHE A 245 -5.29 4.19 -31.68
N ASP A 246 -4.70 4.46 -32.83
CA ASP A 246 -3.67 3.63 -33.41
C ASP A 246 -2.31 4.05 -32.85
N ALA A 247 -1.67 3.15 -32.09
CA ALA A 247 -0.36 3.41 -31.50
C ALA A 247 0.76 3.49 -32.55
N VAL A 248 0.57 2.90 -33.74
CA VAL A 248 1.57 2.85 -34.81
C VAL A 248 1.64 4.18 -35.56
N SER A 249 0.52 4.65 -36.12
CA SER A 249 0.44 5.99 -36.72
C SER A 249 0.36 7.11 -35.68
N ARG A 250 0.23 6.75 -34.39
CA ARG A 250 -0.03 7.65 -33.26
C ARG A 250 -1.23 8.57 -33.53
N SER A 251 -2.28 8.06 -34.16
CA SER A 251 -3.40 8.86 -34.64
C SER A 251 -4.75 8.19 -34.41
N LEU A 252 -5.84 8.89 -34.72
CA LEU A 252 -7.20 8.35 -34.66
C LEU A 252 -7.54 7.57 -35.92
N ILE A 253 -8.18 6.43 -35.72
CA ILE A 253 -8.76 5.58 -36.76
C ILE A 253 -10.20 5.21 -36.40
N ALA A 254 -10.99 4.80 -37.39
CA ALA A 254 -12.31 4.21 -37.18
C ALA A 254 -12.20 2.69 -37.09
N ARG A 255 -12.90 2.05 -36.13
CA ARG A 255 -13.00 0.58 -36.03
C ARG A 255 -14.42 0.12 -35.73
N GLN A 256 -14.71 -1.15 -35.97
CA GLN A 256 -15.95 -1.76 -35.48
C GLN A 256 -15.97 -1.80 -33.94
N PRO A 257 -17.14 -1.60 -33.28
CA PRO A 257 -17.27 -1.83 -31.86
C PRO A 257 -16.98 -3.30 -31.59
N SER A 258 -15.89 -3.61 -30.90
CA SER A 258 -15.61 -4.96 -30.45
C SER A 258 -16.74 -5.42 -29.53
N GLY A 259 -17.50 -6.45 -29.93
CA GLY A 259 -18.40 -7.16 -29.03
C GLY A 259 -17.62 -7.56 -27.77
N ALA A 260 -18.28 -7.48 -26.61
CA ALA A 260 -17.69 -7.73 -25.30
C ALA A 260 -16.82 -9.00 -25.30
N ALA A 261 -15.51 -8.81 -25.38
CA ALA A 261 -14.51 -9.85 -25.23
C ALA A 261 -13.29 -9.24 -24.54
N GLY A 262 -12.94 -9.84 -23.41
CA GLY A 262 -11.78 -9.47 -22.61
C GLY A 262 -12.13 -8.62 -21.39
N ALA A 263 -12.84 -9.22 -20.41
CA ALA A 263 -12.48 -8.94 -19.03
C ALA A 263 -10.95 -9.01 -18.96
N ARG A 264 -10.31 -7.93 -18.47
CA ARG A 264 -8.87 -7.96 -18.16
C ARG A 264 -8.64 -9.18 -17.28
N ALA A 265 -8.01 -10.21 -17.83
CA ALA A 265 -7.49 -11.30 -17.03
C ALA A 265 -6.48 -10.67 -16.07
N GLN A 266 -6.79 -10.73 -14.78
CA GLN A 266 -5.81 -10.55 -13.74
C GLN A 266 -4.61 -11.48 -14.04
N PRO A 267 -3.37 -11.09 -13.70
CA PRO A 267 -2.24 -11.99 -13.84
C PRO A 267 -2.59 -13.30 -13.11
N ALA A 268 -2.64 -14.39 -13.87
CA ALA A 268 -2.88 -15.70 -13.30
C ALA A 268 -1.76 -15.98 -12.30
N SER A 269 -2.13 -16.18 -11.02
CA SER A 269 -1.24 -16.83 -10.07
C SER A 269 -0.76 -18.14 -10.72
N PRO A 270 0.53 -18.49 -10.62
CA PRO A 270 1.03 -19.72 -11.20
C PRO A 270 0.23 -20.90 -10.66
N PRO A 271 0.01 -21.96 -11.47
CA PRO A 271 -0.73 -23.12 -11.02
C PRO A 271 -0.09 -23.66 -9.74
N SER A 272 -0.91 -23.91 -8.73
CA SER A 272 -0.52 -24.76 -7.60
C SER A 272 0.10 -26.03 -8.18
N SER A 273 1.27 -26.40 -7.65
CA SER A 273 2.07 -27.53 -8.08
C SER A 273 1.29 -28.85 -7.95
N ALA A 274 0.50 -29.16 -8.97
CA ALA A 274 -0.13 -30.45 -9.13
C ALA A 274 0.91 -31.40 -9.72
N GLY A 275 1.52 -32.21 -8.84
CA GLY A 275 2.21 -33.44 -9.22
C GLY A 275 3.66 -33.30 -9.65
N THR A 276 4.54 -32.89 -8.74
CA THR A 276 5.96 -33.29 -8.80
C THR A 276 6.28 -34.15 -7.58
N THR A 277 7.07 -35.20 -7.83
CA THR A 277 7.48 -36.25 -6.89
C THR A 277 8.27 -35.65 -5.73
N ARG A 278 7.55 -35.07 -4.76
CA ARG A 278 8.13 -34.43 -3.56
C ARG A 278 8.95 -35.50 -2.82
N MET A 279 10.28 -35.40 -2.85
CA MET A 279 11.13 -36.20 -1.96
C MET A 279 10.57 -36.04 -0.54
N ARG A 280 10.25 -37.16 0.11
CA ARG A 280 9.74 -37.15 1.49
C ARG A 280 10.82 -36.54 2.38
N ARG A 281 10.57 -35.34 2.91
CA ARG A 281 11.33 -34.83 4.06
C ARG A 281 11.21 -35.87 5.18
N THR A 282 12.29 -36.10 5.92
CA THR A 282 12.33 -37.09 7.01
C THR A 282 13.00 -36.48 8.22
N GLY A 283 12.56 -36.88 9.42
CA GLY A 283 13.08 -36.37 10.69
C GLY A 283 12.26 -35.19 11.24
N TYR A 284 12.80 -34.56 12.29
CA TYR A 284 12.11 -33.49 13.01
C TYR A 284 12.54 -32.10 12.55
N GLY A 285 11.57 -31.23 12.30
CA GLY A 285 11.76 -29.80 12.14
C GLY A 285 11.21 -29.04 13.35
N LEU A 286 11.87 -27.98 13.76
CA LEU A 286 11.44 -27.10 14.84
C LEU A 286 10.99 -25.75 14.28
N GLY A 287 9.71 -25.46 14.44
CA GLY A 287 9.15 -24.13 14.19
C GLY A 287 9.12 -23.31 15.46
N ILE A 288 9.48 -22.04 15.36
CA ILE A 288 9.42 -21.07 16.45
C ILE A 288 8.74 -19.81 15.94
N ASP A 289 7.74 -19.30 16.64
CA ASP A 289 7.20 -17.97 16.42
C ASP A 289 7.37 -17.13 17.69
N ALA A 290 8.24 -16.14 17.63
CA ALA A 290 8.45 -15.20 18.72
C ALA A 290 7.52 -13.99 18.52
N GLY A 291 6.25 -14.18 18.85
CA GLY A 291 5.17 -13.21 18.71
C GLY A 291 5.17 -12.12 19.80
N GLY A 292 4.20 -11.19 19.74
CA GLY A 292 4.12 -10.07 20.70
C GLY A 292 3.67 -10.42 22.11
N THR A 293 3.02 -11.57 22.33
CA THR A 293 2.58 -11.96 23.69
C THR A 293 3.27 -13.22 24.16
N TYR A 294 3.29 -14.23 23.29
CA TYR A 294 3.88 -15.52 23.57
C TYR A 294 4.82 -15.90 22.46
N THR A 295 5.81 -16.69 22.84
CA THR A 295 6.66 -17.44 21.96
C THR A 295 6.13 -18.86 21.85
N ASP A 296 5.79 -19.25 20.64
CA ASP A 296 5.30 -20.58 20.29
C ASP A 296 6.43 -21.43 19.72
N ALA A 297 6.51 -22.68 20.16
CA ALA A 297 7.46 -23.65 19.62
C ALA A 297 6.73 -24.96 19.30
N ALA A 298 6.98 -25.51 18.10
CA ALA A 298 6.39 -26.76 17.66
C ALA A 298 7.45 -27.64 16.97
N VAL A 299 7.54 -28.89 17.39
CA VAL A 299 8.34 -29.92 16.71
C VAL A 299 7.42 -30.69 15.78
N PHE A 300 7.75 -30.69 14.49
CA PHE A 300 7.02 -31.35 13.44
C PHE A 300 7.78 -32.57 12.91
N ASP A 301 7.10 -33.72 12.81
CA ASP A 301 7.64 -34.92 12.17
C ASP A 301 7.26 -34.95 10.70
N TRP A 302 8.26 -34.85 9.83
CA TRP A 302 8.07 -34.90 8.39
C TRP A 302 7.61 -36.28 7.86
N THR A 303 7.93 -37.35 8.59
CA THR A 303 7.60 -38.73 8.23
C THR A 303 6.13 -39.02 8.48
N GLU A 304 5.66 -38.70 9.67
CA GLU A 304 4.27 -38.91 10.11
C GLU A 304 3.35 -37.72 9.77
N ARG A 305 3.93 -36.60 9.34
CA ARG A 305 3.25 -35.33 9.02
C ARG A 305 2.37 -34.82 10.15
N ARG A 306 2.91 -34.79 11.37
CA ARG A 306 2.19 -34.29 12.56
C ARG A 306 3.10 -33.54 13.51
N VAL A 307 2.49 -32.70 14.36
CA VAL A 307 3.16 -32.13 15.52
C VAL A 307 3.39 -33.23 16.55
N VAL A 308 4.63 -33.36 17.05
CA VAL A 308 5.01 -34.36 18.05
C VAL A 308 5.20 -33.76 19.44
N ALA A 309 5.56 -32.48 19.51
CA ALA A 309 5.65 -31.72 20.75
C ALA A 309 5.38 -30.23 20.45
N LYS A 310 4.75 -29.53 21.40
CA LYS A 310 4.53 -28.08 21.31
C LYS A 310 4.61 -27.44 22.69
N ALA A 311 5.04 -26.19 22.74
CA ALA A 311 5.20 -25.42 23.95
C ALA A 311 4.96 -23.94 23.69
N LYS A 312 4.61 -23.22 24.76
CA LYS A 312 4.33 -21.79 24.73
C LYS A 312 4.90 -21.15 25.99
N ALA A 313 5.63 -20.05 25.83
CA ALA A 313 6.15 -19.25 26.94
C ALA A 313 5.91 -17.75 26.70
N PRO A 314 5.80 -16.91 27.75
CA PRO A 314 5.68 -15.47 27.56
C PRO A 314 6.86 -14.88 26.76
N THR A 315 6.58 -14.00 25.80
CA THR A 315 7.65 -13.31 25.07
C THR A 315 8.33 -12.27 25.95
N THR A 316 9.66 -12.24 25.87
CA THR A 316 10.52 -11.26 26.55
C THR A 316 11.01 -10.20 25.57
N HIS A 317 10.38 -9.02 25.53
CA HIS A 317 10.59 -8.03 24.45
C HIS A 317 11.96 -7.34 24.45
N TRP A 318 12.66 -7.31 25.59
CA TRP A 318 14.03 -6.80 25.65
C TRP A 318 15.06 -7.87 25.25
N ASP A 319 14.65 -9.14 25.19
CA ASP A 319 15.50 -10.26 24.79
C ASP A 319 14.66 -11.49 24.40
N TYR A 320 14.30 -11.60 23.12
CA TYR A 320 13.44 -12.66 22.63
C TYR A 320 14.04 -14.06 22.84
N ALA A 321 15.36 -14.18 22.95
CA ALA A 321 16.02 -15.47 23.21
C ALA A 321 15.67 -16.06 24.57
N ILE A 322 15.33 -15.22 25.57
CA ILE A 322 14.83 -15.69 26.88
C ILE A 322 13.47 -16.36 26.73
N GLY A 323 12.54 -15.71 26.02
CA GLY A 323 11.20 -16.26 25.75
C GLY A 323 11.26 -17.53 24.92
N ILE A 324 12.11 -17.55 23.87
CA ILE A 324 12.39 -18.74 23.07
C ILE A 324 12.98 -19.84 23.95
N GLY A 325 13.99 -19.53 24.77
CA GLY A 325 14.59 -20.49 25.68
C GLY A 325 13.56 -21.13 26.62
N GLY A 326 12.71 -20.30 27.24
CA GLY A 326 11.63 -20.77 28.10
C GLY A 326 10.62 -21.66 27.39
N ALA A 327 10.29 -21.39 26.12
CA ALA A 327 9.42 -22.26 25.34
C ALA A 327 10.11 -23.60 25.01
N LEU A 328 11.40 -23.56 24.63
CA LEU A 328 12.16 -24.77 24.31
C LEU A 328 12.43 -25.64 25.54
N ASP A 329 12.59 -25.06 26.74
CA ASP A 329 12.80 -25.82 27.99
C ASP A 329 11.57 -26.66 28.40
N LEU A 330 10.39 -26.33 27.87
CA LEU A 330 9.17 -27.09 28.07
C LEU A 330 9.02 -28.24 27.06
N LEU A 331 9.88 -28.34 26.04
CA LEU A 331 9.86 -29.41 25.05
C LEU A 331 10.77 -30.58 25.48
N PRO A 332 10.47 -31.83 25.05
CA PRO A 332 11.27 -32.99 25.41
C PRO A 332 12.72 -32.91 24.87
N PRO A 333 13.77 -32.91 25.72
CA PRO A 333 15.15 -32.73 25.27
C PRO A 333 15.64 -33.77 24.25
N GLU A 334 15.17 -35.01 24.35
CA GLU A 334 15.49 -36.10 23.43
C GLU A 334 14.94 -35.88 22.03
N VAL A 335 13.81 -35.17 21.90
CA VAL A 335 13.22 -34.78 20.62
C VAL A 335 13.99 -33.59 20.05
N LEU A 336 14.32 -32.59 20.88
CA LEU A 336 15.08 -31.41 20.45
C LEU A 336 16.44 -31.77 19.84
N ARG A 337 17.18 -32.72 20.44
CA ARG A 337 18.49 -33.18 19.90
C ARG A 337 18.39 -33.86 18.53
N GLN A 338 17.20 -34.31 18.12
CA GLN A 338 16.95 -34.96 16.83
C GLN A 338 16.46 -33.98 15.75
N VAL A 339 16.24 -32.72 16.11
CA VAL A 339 15.85 -31.66 15.17
C VAL A 339 16.94 -31.45 14.12
N ARG A 340 16.55 -31.43 12.85
CA ARG A 340 17.45 -31.26 11.69
C ARG A 340 17.27 -29.93 10.96
N GLU A 341 16.18 -29.23 11.25
CA GLU A 341 15.78 -28.00 10.59
C GLU A 341 15.14 -27.08 11.64
N VAL A 342 15.51 -25.80 11.66
CA VAL A 342 14.87 -24.80 12.53
C VAL A 342 14.37 -23.64 11.66
N ALA A 343 13.14 -23.20 11.88
CA ALA A 343 12.59 -22.02 11.23
C ALA A 343 11.95 -21.09 12.25
N VAL A 344 12.23 -19.80 12.15
CA VAL A 344 11.85 -18.79 13.13
C VAL A 344 11.11 -17.64 12.45
N SER A 345 9.91 -17.33 12.92
CA SER A 345 9.22 -16.06 12.69
C SER A 345 9.29 -15.19 13.93
N THR A 346 9.27 -13.86 13.75
CA THR A 346 9.35 -12.93 14.87
C THR A 346 8.70 -11.58 14.56
N THR A 347 8.14 -10.95 15.57
CA THR A 347 7.63 -9.57 15.51
C THR A 347 8.69 -8.51 15.79
N LEU A 348 9.96 -8.91 16.04
CA LEU A 348 11.06 -8.01 16.40
C LEU A 348 11.20 -6.81 15.45
N ALA A 349 11.24 -7.06 14.13
CA ALA A 349 11.40 -5.99 13.15
C ALA A 349 10.21 -5.03 13.13
N THR A 350 8.98 -5.57 13.19
CA THR A 350 7.75 -4.78 13.23
C THR A 350 7.75 -3.88 14.46
N ASN A 351 8.03 -4.43 15.64
CA ASN A 351 8.06 -3.70 16.90
C ASN A 351 9.18 -2.66 16.92
N ALA A 352 10.39 -3.01 16.44
CA ALA A 352 11.51 -2.08 16.38
C ALA A 352 11.20 -0.86 15.50
N ILE A 353 10.53 -1.04 14.36
CA ILE A 353 10.14 0.09 13.49
C ILE A 353 9.06 0.95 14.14
N VAL A 354 8.02 0.34 14.69
CA VAL A 354 6.89 1.06 15.32
C VAL A 354 7.36 1.86 16.53
N GLU A 355 8.22 1.28 17.36
CA GLU A 355 8.77 1.91 18.57
C GLU A 355 9.98 2.82 18.27
N GLY A 356 10.45 2.89 17.03
CA GLY A 356 11.61 3.68 16.64
C GLY A 356 12.94 3.18 17.24
N ARG A 357 13.03 1.91 17.63
CA ARG A 357 14.25 1.27 18.13
C ARG A 357 15.26 1.02 17.01
N GLY A 358 16.53 0.88 17.40
CA GLY A 358 17.65 0.60 16.51
C GLY A 358 18.63 1.76 16.43
N GLN A 359 19.54 1.68 15.47
CA GLN A 359 20.59 2.68 15.30
C GLN A 359 20.11 3.90 14.51
N ARG A 360 20.74 5.04 14.74
CA ARG A 360 20.44 6.28 14.01
C ARG A 360 21.05 6.23 12.62
N VAL A 361 20.22 6.44 11.59
CA VAL A 361 20.60 6.29 10.17
C VAL A 361 20.64 7.63 9.47
N GLY A 362 21.74 7.93 8.77
CA GLY A 362 21.83 9.04 7.83
C GLY A 362 21.40 8.62 6.43
N LEU A 363 20.44 9.33 5.83
CA LEU A 363 19.99 9.05 4.47
C LEU A 363 20.72 9.97 3.47
N LEU A 364 21.41 9.38 2.49
CA LEU A 364 22.03 10.08 1.37
C LEU A 364 21.21 9.85 0.10
N LEU A 365 20.69 10.94 -0.47
CA LEU A 365 19.72 10.92 -1.56
C LEU A 365 20.30 11.53 -2.84
N MET A 366 20.08 10.89 -3.98
CA MET A 366 20.37 11.42 -5.32
C MET A 366 19.06 11.54 -6.12
N PRO A 367 18.30 12.64 -5.94
CA PRO A 367 16.95 12.81 -6.50
C PRO A 367 16.99 13.18 -8.00
N PRO A 368 15.84 13.16 -8.70
CA PRO A 368 15.76 13.59 -10.10
C PRO A 368 16.02 15.11 -10.27
N ALA A 369 16.17 15.56 -11.52
CA ALA A 369 16.34 16.98 -11.80
C ALA A 369 15.09 17.80 -11.44
N GLY A 370 15.26 18.92 -10.74
CA GLY A 370 14.19 19.87 -10.41
C GLY A 370 13.40 19.57 -9.14
N ASP A 371 13.72 18.48 -8.44
CA ASP A 371 13.10 18.06 -7.18
C ASP A 371 14.21 17.58 -6.25
N ASP A 372 14.29 18.13 -5.04
CA ASP A 372 15.30 17.70 -4.05
C ASP A 372 14.89 16.41 -3.32
N GLY A 373 13.66 15.94 -3.53
CA GLY A 373 13.10 14.73 -2.96
C GLY A 373 12.67 14.85 -1.50
N LEU A 374 12.99 15.94 -0.81
CA LEU A 374 13.06 16.01 0.65
C LEU A 374 11.71 16.13 1.35
N GLU A 375 10.76 16.86 0.75
CA GLU A 375 9.45 17.15 1.36
C GLU A 375 8.57 15.91 1.52
N ARG A 376 8.82 14.86 0.73
CA ARG A 376 7.98 13.64 0.67
C ARG A 376 8.68 12.40 1.23
N ILE A 377 9.79 12.61 1.93
CA ILE A 377 10.51 11.59 2.71
C ILE A 377 10.41 12.05 4.16
N SER A 378 9.86 11.22 5.04
CA SER A 378 9.71 11.43 6.47
C SER A 378 11.00 11.15 7.26
N HIS A 379 11.86 10.24 6.80
CA HIS A 379 13.09 9.90 7.55
C HIS A 379 14.08 11.07 7.66
N ARG A 380 14.66 11.22 8.85
CA ARG A 380 15.70 12.21 9.18
C ARG A 380 16.79 11.57 10.04
N PRO A 381 18.06 12.04 9.96
CA PRO A 381 18.56 13.10 9.08
C PRO A 381 18.77 12.63 7.62
N VAL A 382 18.68 13.58 6.68
CA VAL A 382 18.83 13.35 5.24
C VAL A 382 19.75 14.41 4.61
N ARG A 383 20.53 14.03 3.60
CA ARG A 383 21.36 14.93 2.79
C ARG A 383 21.23 14.55 1.31
N VAL A 384 21.16 15.57 0.46
CA VAL A 384 21.21 15.39 -1.00
C VAL A 384 22.68 15.36 -1.44
N VAL A 385 23.05 14.34 -2.19
CA VAL A 385 24.36 14.17 -2.80
C VAL A 385 24.24 14.49 -4.29
N PRO A 386 25.15 15.30 -4.88
CA PRO A 386 25.17 15.52 -6.32
C PRO A 386 25.34 14.19 -7.09
N GLY A 387 24.57 14.03 -8.16
CA GLY A 387 24.52 12.83 -9.00
C GLY A 387 23.13 12.68 -9.59
N ARG A 388 23.03 12.42 -10.91
CA ARG A 388 21.72 12.37 -11.59
C ARG A 388 21.66 11.25 -12.61
N LEU A 389 20.57 10.49 -12.52
CA LEU A 389 20.17 9.50 -13.52
C LEU A 389 18.81 9.89 -14.12
N ALA A 390 18.63 9.64 -15.42
CA ALA A 390 17.32 9.65 -16.05
C ALA A 390 16.51 8.42 -15.61
N ILE A 391 15.20 8.42 -15.85
CA ILE A 391 14.31 7.31 -15.44
C ILE A 391 14.65 5.98 -16.09
N ASP A 392 15.31 5.98 -17.25
CA ASP A 392 15.79 4.78 -17.95
C ASP A 392 17.17 4.28 -17.45
N GLY A 393 17.74 4.95 -16.44
CA GLY A 393 19.05 4.62 -15.86
C GLY A 393 20.24 5.29 -16.55
N THR A 394 20.02 6.11 -17.59
CA THR A 394 21.08 6.87 -18.26
C THR A 394 21.70 7.89 -17.30
N GLU A 395 23.03 7.95 -17.23
CA GLU A 395 23.73 8.95 -16.42
C GLU A 395 23.62 10.35 -17.05
N LEU A 396 23.03 11.29 -16.31
CA LEU A 396 22.90 12.69 -16.71
C LEU A 396 23.99 13.57 -16.09
N ALA A 397 24.39 13.25 -14.86
CA ALA A 397 25.50 13.91 -14.18
C ALA A 397 26.19 12.91 -13.23
N PRO A 398 27.53 12.87 -13.20
CA PRO A 398 28.26 11.96 -12.32
C PRO A 398 28.02 12.32 -10.85
N THR A 399 28.14 11.33 -9.96
CA THR A 399 27.98 11.55 -8.52
C THR A 399 29.25 12.15 -7.89
N ASP A 400 29.08 13.10 -6.96
CA ASP A 400 30.20 13.70 -6.20
C ASP A 400 30.49 12.89 -4.93
N LEU A 401 31.45 11.98 -5.05
CA LEU A 401 31.91 11.11 -3.96
C LEU A 401 32.56 11.90 -2.81
N GLY A 402 33.20 13.03 -3.11
CA GLY A 402 33.82 13.88 -2.11
C GLY A 402 32.77 14.59 -1.26
N ALA A 403 31.71 15.10 -1.89
CA ALA A 403 30.54 15.65 -1.20
C ALA A 403 29.82 14.59 -0.36
N ALA A 404 29.64 13.39 -0.89
CA ALA A 404 29.03 12.27 -0.14
C ALA A 404 29.83 11.95 1.13
N ALA A 405 31.15 11.81 1.02
CA ALA A 405 32.03 11.52 2.15
C ALA A 405 32.03 12.65 3.20
N ARG A 406 32.00 13.92 2.78
CA ARG A 406 31.89 15.08 3.70
C ARG A 406 30.54 15.07 4.42
N ALA A 407 29.44 14.95 3.69
CA ALA A 407 28.09 14.90 4.26
C ALA A 407 27.94 13.75 5.26
N ALA A 408 28.52 12.57 4.95
CA ALA A 408 28.52 11.44 5.87
C ALA A 408 29.28 11.74 7.17
N ARG A 409 30.51 12.29 7.09
CA ARG A 409 31.28 12.67 8.30
C ARG A 409 30.57 13.72 9.13
N GLU A 410 29.95 14.71 8.50
CA GLU A 410 29.15 15.73 9.17
C GLU A 410 27.99 15.08 9.93
N LEU A 411 27.19 14.24 9.27
CA LEU A 411 26.07 13.53 9.90
C LEU A 411 26.50 12.65 11.10
N VAL A 412 27.68 12.03 11.04
CA VAL A 412 28.23 11.31 12.20
C VAL A 412 28.53 12.27 13.35
N ALA A 413 29.16 13.40 13.07
CA ALA A 413 29.58 14.37 14.06
C ALA A 413 28.41 15.16 14.67
N THR A 414 27.44 15.59 13.86
CA THR A 414 26.35 16.48 14.29
C THR A 414 25.13 15.72 14.78
N ASP A 415 24.74 14.68 14.06
CA ASP A 415 23.49 13.97 14.31
C ASP A 415 23.70 12.64 15.05
N GLY A 416 24.95 12.23 15.27
CA GLY A 416 25.27 10.96 15.94
C GLY A 416 24.91 9.73 15.11
N VAL A 417 24.94 9.84 13.78
CA VAL A 417 24.67 8.73 12.85
C VAL A 417 25.61 7.55 13.09
N ARG A 418 25.06 6.33 13.02
CA ARG A 418 25.77 5.05 13.21
C ARG A 418 25.64 4.09 12.03
N ALA A 419 24.81 4.42 11.03
CA ALA A 419 24.70 3.69 9.77
C ALA A 419 24.16 4.62 8.68
N PHE A 420 24.33 4.25 7.41
CA PHE A 420 23.81 5.03 6.28
C PHE A 420 22.85 4.22 5.41
N ALA A 421 21.91 4.93 4.79
CA ALA A 421 21.16 4.46 3.64
C ALA A 421 21.48 5.35 2.44
N VAL A 422 21.66 4.76 1.27
CA VAL A 422 21.98 5.48 0.03
C VAL A 422 20.94 5.11 -1.02
N THR A 423 20.29 6.11 -1.62
CA THR A 423 19.29 5.86 -2.65
C THR A 423 19.33 6.91 -3.76
N GLY A 424 19.25 6.47 -5.02
CA GLY A 424 19.15 7.36 -6.17
C GLY A 424 17.86 7.15 -6.97
N TYR A 425 17.47 8.13 -7.79
CA TYR A 425 16.20 8.15 -8.51
C TYR A 425 15.91 6.87 -9.31
N ALA A 426 16.79 6.51 -10.25
CA ALA A 426 16.63 5.35 -11.14
C ALA A 426 17.56 4.18 -10.75
N SER A 427 17.96 4.11 -9.48
CA SER A 427 18.98 3.16 -9.04
C SER A 427 18.55 1.69 -9.04
N SER A 428 17.25 1.42 -9.10
CA SER A 428 16.74 0.06 -9.35
C SER A 428 17.01 -0.43 -10.77
N ILE A 429 17.30 0.48 -11.71
CA ILE A 429 17.69 0.17 -13.10
C ILE A 429 19.21 0.23 -13.25
N ASN A 430 19.83 1.31 -12.75
CA ASN A 430 21.28 1.50 -12.78
C ASN A 430 21.83 1.81 -11.37
N PRO A 431 22.38 0.82 -10.65
CA PRO A 431 22.83 0.99 -9.27
C PRO A 431 24.21 1.65 -9.14
N ALA A 432 24.85 2.07 -10.23
CA ALA A 432 26.26 2.51 -10.23
C ALA A 432 26.53 3.67 -9.24
N HIS A 433 25.65 4.67 -9.18
CA HIS A 433 25.79 5.79 -8.25
C HIS A 433 25.66 5.36 -6.79
N GLU A 434 24.65 4.54 -6.45
CA GLU A 434 24.48 4.04 -5.08
C GLU A 434 25.71 3.24 -4.62
N LEU A 435 26.23 2.36 -5.47
CA LEU A 435 27.40 1.54 -5.16
C LEU A 435 28.67 2.38 -5.00
N ALA A 436 28.85 3.42 -5.82
CA ALA A 436 30.01 4.31 -5.73
C ALA A 436 29.96 5.16 -4.45
N VAL A 437 28.81 5.76 -4.14
CA VAL A 437 28.60 6.51 -2.90
C VAL A 437 28.75 5.61 -1.67
N MET A 438 28.21 4.39 -1.70
CA MET A 438 28.35 3.42 -0.63
C MET A 438 29.81 3.14 -0.29
N ARG A 439 30.65 2.89 -1.31
CA ARG A 439 32.10 2.64 -1.10
C ARG A 439 32.78 3.86 -0.47
N ALA A 440 32.53 5.06 -1.01
CA ALA A 440 33.12 6.30 -0.50
C ALA A 440 32.71 6.59 0.96
N VAL A 441 31.45 6.34 1.31
CA VAL A 441 30.93 6.54 2.67
C VAL A 441 31.49 5.51 3.65
N LYS A 442 31.57 4.23 3.25
CA LYS A 442 32.20 3.18 4.05
C LYS A 442 33.67 3.51 4.33
N GLU A 443 34.42 3.91 3.31
CA GLU A 443 35.83 4.30 3.46
C GLU A 443 36.00 5.52 4.37
N ALA A 444 35.11 6.52 4.24
CA ALA A 444 35.20 7.75 5.01
C ALA A 444 34.77 7.64 6.49
N THR A 445 33.90 6.68 6.83
CA THR A 445 33.27 6.60 8.16
C THR A 445 33.46 5.27 8.89
N GLY A 446 33.76 4.18 8.17
CA GLY A 446 33.80 2.82 8.71
C GLY A 446 32.43 2.25 9.08
N LEU A 447 31.33 2.98 8.83
CA LEU A 447 29.98 2.59 9.24
C LEU A 447 29.27 1.74 8.16
N PRO A 448 28.33 0.87 8.55
CA PRO A 448 27.54 0.09 7.61
C PRO A 448 26.67 1.00 6.73
N VAL A 449 26.47 0.57 5.48
CA VAL A 449 25.71 1.31 4.47
C VAL A 449 24.80 0.34 3.72
N THR A 450 23.50 0.65 3.67
CA THR A 450 22.47 -0.07 2.90
C THR A 450 22.16 0.70 1.61
N CYS A 451 22.18 0.03 0.45
CA CYS A 451 21.78 0.65 -0.81
C CYS A 451 20.29 0.40 -1.10
N GLY A 452 19.59 1.40 -1.64
CA GLY A 452 18.18 1.31 -1.99
C GLY A 452 17.86 0.18 -2.97
N HIS A 453 18.68 0.00 -4.00
CA HIS A 453 18.49 -1.03 -5.02
C HIS A 453 18.61 -2.47 -4.47
N GLU A 454 19.32 -2.66 -3.35
CA GLU A 454 19.48 -3.98 -2.72
C GLU A 454 18.18 -4.40 -2.02
N VAL A 455 17.43 -3.44 -1.50
CA VAL A 455 16.22 -3.65 -0.70
C VAL A 455 14.95 -3.63 -1.55
N SER A 456 14.94 -2.87 -2.66
CA SER A 456 13.78 -2.82 -3.56
C SER A 456 14.14 -2.53 -5.01
N ALA A 457 13.51 -3.30 -5.91
CA ALA A 457 13.56 -3.09 -7.36
C ALA A 457 12.43 -2.20 -7.90
N LEU A 458 11.47 -1.77 -7.06
CA LEU A 458 10.35 -0.92 -7.47
C LEU A 458 10.82 0.50 -7.77
N LEU A 459 10.19 1.17 -8.75
CA LEU A 459 10.64 2.46 -9.29
C LEU A 459 10.47 3.64 -8.32
N ASP A 460 9.59 3.57 -7.33
CA ASP A 460 9.36 4.67 -6.37
C ASP A 460 10.57 4.88 -5.44
N TYR A 461 11.46 5.77 -5.84
CA TYR A 461 12.71 6.04 -5.12
C TYR A 461 12.50 6.58 -3.71
N ARG A 462 11.34 7.19 -3.41
CA ARG A 462 11.05 7.77 -2.10
C ARG A 462 10.69 6.66 -1.12
N VAL A 463 9.77 5.78 -1.49
CA VAL A 463 9.43 4.60 -0.66
C VAL A 463 10.65 3.68 -0.54
N ARG A 464 11.47 3.56 -1.58
CA ARG A 464 12.75 2.83 -1.53
C ARG A 464 13.74 3.47 -0.54
N ALA A 465 13.83 4.80 -0.50
CA ALA A 465 14.66 5.54 0.45
C ALA A 465 14.27 5.22 1.89
N GLU A 466 12.97 5.28 2.18
CA GLU A 466 12.42 4.96 3.50
C GLU A 466 12.71 3.51 3.88
N THR A 467 12.48 2.59 2.95
CA THR A 467 12.71 1.16 3.20
C THR A 467 14.19 0.88 3.48
N ALA A 468 15.12 1.52 2.75
CA ALA A 468 16.56 1.38 2.97
C ALA A 468 16.99 1.96 4.33
N ALA A 469 16.42 3.10 4.73
CA ALA A 469 16.69 3.71 6.03
C ALA A 469 16.18 2.85 7.19
N LEU A 470 14.97 2.29 7.05
CA LEU A 470 14.39 1.37 8.03
C LEU A 470 15.20 0.08 8.14
N ASN A 471 15.63 -0.49 7.00
CA ASN A 471 16.52 -1.66 6.99
C ASN A 471 17.80 -1.38 7.78
N ALA A 472 18.52 -0.32 7.43
CA ALA A 472 19.77 0.07 8.09
C ALA A 472 19.60 0.30 9.60
N ARG A 473 18.44 0.82 10.04
CA ARG A 473 18.16 1.11 11.46
C ARG A 473 18.11 -0.17 12.29
N ILE A 474 17.51 -1.24 11.77
CA ILE A 474 17.18 -2.43 12.57
C ILE A 474 18.19 -3.58 12.44
N ILE A 475 19.22 -3.45 11.59
CA ILE A 475 20.31 -4.45 11.45
C ILE A 475 20.87 -4.91 12.81
N PRO A 476 21.32 -4.01 13.72
CA PRO A 476 21.95 -4.45 14.97
C PRO A 476 20.98 -5.17 15.91
N CYS A 477 19.68 -4.82 15.85
CA CYS A 477 18.66 -5.48 16.64
C CYS A 477 18.49 -6.94 16.21
N LEU A 478 18.49 -7.19 14.89
CA LEU A 478 18.34 -8.54 14.37
C LEU A 478 19.62 -9.35 14.53
N GLU A 479 20.81 -8.77 14.30
CA GLU A 479 22.09 -9.45 14.53
C GLU A 479 22.20 -9.97 15.97
N ALA A 480 21.95 -9.10 16.97
CA ALA A 480 21.97 -9.49 18.37
C ALA A 480 20.94 -10.58 18.72
N PHE A 481 19.76 -10.53 18.09
CA PHE A 481 18.76 -11.59 18.25
C PHE A 481 19.23 -12.93 17.67
N LEU A 482 19.79 -12.92 16.45
CA LEU A 482 20.24 -14.13 15.76
C LEU A 482 21.40 -14.81 16.50
N GLU A 483 22.33 -14.02 17.06
CA GLU A 483 23.42 -14.53 17.89
C GLU A 483 22.87 -15.25 19.14
N ARG A 484 21.99 -14.59 19.91
CA ARG A 484 21.40 -15.17 21.13
C ARG A 484 20.48 -16.34 20.84
N LEU A 485 19.77 -16.32 19.71
CA LEU A 485 18.99 -17.46 19.23
C LEU A 485 19.90 -18.67 19.03
N GLN A 486 21.03 -18.49 18.34
CA GLN A 486 21.99 -19.56 18.09
C GLN A 486 22.57 -20.13 19.40
N GLU A 487 22.90 -19.28 20.36
CA GLU A 487 23.33 -19.70 21.70
C GLU A 487 22.23 -20.51 22.42
N SER A 488 20.99 -20.03 22.38
CA SER A 488 19.82 -20.68 22.99
C SER A 488 19.55 -22.06 22.41
N LEU A 489 19.71 -22.23 21.09
CA LEU A 489 19.62 -23.52 20.41
C LEU A 489 20.77 -24.46 20.81
N CYS A 490 22.01 -23.94 20.85
CA CYS A 490 23.21 -24.71 21.14
C CYS A 490 23.19 -25.32 22.55
N VAL A 491 22.82 -24.52 23.57
CA VAL A 491 22.73 -24.99 24.97
C VAL A 491 21.74 -26.15 25.14
N ARG A 492 20.74 -26.27 24.25
CA ARG A 492 19.73 -27.33 24.25
C ARG A 492 20.07 -28.51 23.35
N GLY A 493 21.27 -28.52 22.76
CA GLY A 493 21.76 -29.59 21.89
C GLY A 493 21.19 -29.58 20.48
N ILE A 494 20.64 -28.45 20.02
CA ILE A 494 20.11 -28.29 18.66
C ILE A 494 21.25 -27.74 17.79
N THR A 495 21.72 -28.55 16.84
CA THR A 495 22.82 -28.21 15.91
C THR A 495 22.33 -27.87 14.50
N ALA A 496 21.02 -27.93 14.28
CA ALA A 496 20.38 -27.66 13.00
C ALA A 496 20.54 -26.18 12.59
N PRO A 497 20.66 -25.88 11.29
CA PRO A 497 20.67 -24.52 10.80
C PRO A 497 19.32 -23.83 11.04
N ALA A 498 19.36 -22.58 11.45
CA ALA A 498 18.19 -21.73 11.59
C ALA A 498 17.90 -20.95 10.31
N MET A 499 16.62 -20.88 9.97
CA MET A 499 16.07 -20.11 8.86
C MET A 499 15.05 -19.11 9.41
N ILE A 500 14.90 -17.97 8.76
CA ILE A 500 14.02 -16.88 9.16
C ILE A 500 12.89 -16.73 8.15
N VAL A 501 11.66 -16.58 8.65
CA VAL A 501 10.48 -16.35 7.83
C VAL A 501 10.46 -14.90 7.32
N ARG A 502 10.19 -14.74 6.03
CA ARG A 502 10.05 -13.45 5.34
C ARG A 502 8.61 -12.98 5.35
N SER A 503 8.41 -11.69 5.09
CA SER A 503 7.11 -11.03 4.95
C SER A 503 6.17 -11.67 3.91
N ASP A 504 6.73 -12.32 2.89
CA ASP A 504 5.98 -13.03 1.83
C ASP A 504 5.71 -14.51 2.18
N GLY A 505 6.06 -14.94 3.39
CA GLY A 505 5.90 -16.31 3.90
C GLY A 505 6.99 -17.28 3.46
N SER A 506 7.98 -16.86 2.67
CA SER A 506 9.12 -17.69 2.29
C SER A 506 10.25 -17.67 3.35
N LEU A 507 11.22 -18.58 3.23
CA LEU A 507 12.37 -18.65 4.13
C LEU A 507 13.62 -17.98 3.55
N MET A 508 14.44 -17.41 4.43
CA MET A 508 15.83 -17.01 4.16
C MET A 508 16.75 -17.47 5.29
N ASN A 509 18.04 -17.64 4.99
CA ASN A 509 19.02 -17.96 6.02
C ASN A 509 19.34 -16.76 6.93
N VAL A 510 19.97 -17.06 8.06
CA VAL A 510 20.41 -16.10 9.08
C VAL A 510 21.27 -14.97 8.49
N ARG A 511 22.18 -15.27 7.55
CA ARG A 511 23.05 -14.26 6.92
C ARG A 511 22.24 -13.24 6.13
N THR A 512 21.37 -13.70 5.24
CA THR A 512 20.49 -12.82 4.45
C THR A 512 19.53 -12.05 5.34
N ALA A 513 19.02 -12.67 6.40
CA ALA A 513 18.18 -11.99 7.38
C ALA A 513 18.92 -10.83 8.05
N ALA A 514 20.16 -11.02 8.50
CA ALA A 514 20.99 -9.98 9.11
C ALA A 514 21.28 -8.81 8.16
N GLU A 515 21.50 -9.07 6.87
CA GLU A 515 21.71 -8.02 5.85
C GLU A 515 20.41 -7.27 5.52
N ARG A 516 19.27 -7.97 5.55
CA ARG A 516 17.96 -7.47 5.10
C ARG A 516 16.85 -7.70 6.13
N PRO A 517 17.01 -7.19 7.37
CA PRO A 517 16.04 -7.42 8.45
C PRO A 517 14.64 -6.91 8.12
N VAL A 518 14.54 -5.89 7.25
CA VAL A 518 13.25 -5.32 6.83
C VAL A 518 12.37 -6.35 6.10
N GLU A 519 12.95 -7.40 5.51
CA GLU A 519 12.20 -8.49 4.88
C GLU A 519 11.55 -9.45 5.90
N THR A 520 11.76 -9.26 7.21
CA THR A 520 11.09 -10.03 8.28
C THR A 520 9.85 -9.32 8.85
N LEU A 521 9.50 -8.14 8.33
CA LEU A 521 8.30 -7.41 8.75
C LEU A 521 7.05 -8.26 8.53
N LEU A 522 6.14 -8.28 9.51
CA LEU A 522 4.91 -9.08 9.40
C LEU A 522 5.16 -10.58 9.11
N SER A 523 6.33 -11.12 9.50
CA SER A 523 6.65 -12.54 9.31
C SER A 523 5.78 -13.48 10.16
N GLY A 524 5.35 -13.04 11.34
CA GLY A 524 4.41 -13.78 12.20
C GLY A 524 3.08 -14.06 11.51
N PRO A 525 2.32 -13.03 11.07
CA PRO A 525 1.10 -13.24 10.30
C PRO A 525 1.31 -14.10 9.03
N ALA A 526 2.45 -13.92 8.35
CA ALA A 526 2.78 -14.75 7.19
C ALA A 526 2.97 -16.24 7.56
N ALA A 527 3.64 -16.52 8.68
CA ALA A 527 3.79 -17.86 9.22
C ALA A 527 2.43 -18.44 9.64
N SER A 528 1.61 -17.69 10.35
CA SER A 528 0.25 -18.10 10.74
C SER A 528 -0.57 -18.59 9.55
N ILE A 529 -0.59 -17.83 8.45
CA ILE A 529 -1.36 -18.22 7.26
C ILE A 529 -0.74 -19.44 6.55
N ALA A 530 0.58 -19.52 6.50
CA ALA A 530 1.27 -20.71 5.97
C ALA A 530 0.90 -21.97 6.78
N GLY A 531 0.82 -21.84 8.11
CA GLY A 531 0.40 -22.88 9.03
C GLY A 531 -1.06 -23.29 8.84
N ALA A 532 -1.98 -22.33 8.77
CA ALA A 532 -3.39 -22.58 8.48
C ALA A 532 -3.58 -23.38 7.18
N ARG A 533 -2.89 -22.96 6.11
CA ARG A 533 -2.90 -23.66 4.83
C ARG A 533 -2.38 -25.09 4.97
N PHE A 534 -1.24 -25.25 5.66
CA PHE A 534 -0.59 -26.56 5.79
C PHE A 534 -1.42 -27.54 6.63
N LEU A 535 -2.07 -27.07 7.70
CA LEU A 535 -2.86 -27.89 8.61
C LEU A 535 -4.21 -28.31 8.05
N CYS A 536 -4.83 -27.47 7.20
CA CYS A 536 -6.19 -27.71 6.70
C CYS A 536 -6.26 -28.21 5.25
N ASP A 537 -5.16 -28.16 4.49
CA ASP A 537 -5.10 -28.50 3.04
C ASP A 537 -6.17 -27.80 2.18
N ALA A 538 -6.68 -26.66 2.65
CA ALA A 538 -7.72 -25.91 1.96
C ALA A 538 -7.13 -25.08 0.81
N ARG A 539 -7.78 -25.11 -0.35
CA ARG A 539 -7.39 -24.31 -1.51
C ARG A 539 -7.96 -22.90 -1.45
N ASP A 540 -9.25 -22.78 -1.15
CA ASP A 540 -9.96 -21.50 -1.11
C ASP A 540 -10.64 -21.36 0.25
N ALA A 541 -10.22 -20.36 1.03
CA ALA A 541 -10.69 -20.14 2.40
C ALA A 541 -10.38 -18.72 2.86
N LEU A 542 -11.13 -18.24 3.86
CA LEU A 542 -10.77 -17.06 4.62
C LEU A 542 -10.05 -17.51 5.90
N VAL A 543 -8.79 -17.15 6.06
CA VAL A 543 -8.01 -17.46 7.26
C VAL A 543 -8.12 -16.32 8.25
N ILE A 544 -8.29 -16.64 9.53
CA ILE A 544 -8.16 -15.70 10.64
C ILE A 544 -7.30 -16.30 11.75
N ASP A 545 -6.26 -15.56 12.13
CA ASP A 545 -5.45 -15.82 13.31
C ASP A 545 -5.90 -14.90 14.45
N ILE A 546 -6.54 -15.48 15.47
CA ILE A 546 -6.99 -14.73 16.63
C ILE A 546 -5.93 -14.83 17.72
N GLY A 547 -5.22 -13.72 17.96
CA GLY A 547 -4.25 -13.62 19.04
C GLY A 547 -4.87 -13.13 20.36
N GLY A 548 -4.00 -12.74 21.30
CA GLY A 548 -4.42 -12.07 22.54
C GLY A 548 -4.93 -10.66 22.27
N THR A 549 -4.30 -9.89 21.40
CA THR A 549 -4.64 -8.46 21.20
C THR A 549 -5.22 -8.15 19.84
N THR A 550 -4.69 -8.83 18.83
CA THR A 550 -4.99 -8.58 17.43
C THR A 550 -5.50 -9.86 16.79
N SER A 551 -6.28 -9.67 15.73
CA SER A 551 -6.63 -10.75 14.82
C SER A 551 -6.17 -10.39 13.41
N ASP A 552 -5.51 -11.32 12.74
CA ASP A 552 -4.98 -11.17 11.39
C ASP A 552 -5.81 -12.01 10.40
N THR A 553 -6.34 -11.39 9.34
CA THR A 553 -7.15 -12.05 8.33
C THR A 553 -6.48 -12.05 6.96
N ALA A 554 -6.66 -13.14 6.21
CA ALA A 554 -6.17 -13.26 4.84
C ALA A 554 -7.05 -14.17 4.00
N VAL A 555 -7.12 -13.91 2.70
CA VAL A 555 -7.84 -14.76 1.75
C VAL A 555 -6.87 -15.70 1.05
N LEU A 556 -7.16 -17.00 1.12
CA LEU A 556 -6.51 -18.04 0.33
C LEU A 556 -7.30 -18.23 -0.97
N HIS A 557 -6.58 -18.17 -2.09
CA HIS A 557 -7.07 -18.58 -3.42
C HIS A 557 -6.13 -19.63 -4.00
N ASN A 558 -6.66 -20.78 -4.41
CA ASN A 558 -5.86 -21.89 -4.95
C ASN A 558 -4.61 -22.24 -4.11
N GLY A 559 -4.72 -22.15 -2.77
CA GLY A 559 -3.66 -22.44 -1.82
C GLY A 559 -2.57 -21.36 -1.73
N ALA A 560 -2.84 -20.14 -2.20
CA ALA A 560 -1.92 -19.01 -2.13
C ALA A 560 -2.61 -17.75 -1.61
N VAL A 561 -1.86 -16.93 -0.87
CA VAL A 561 -2.28 -15.58 -0.48
C VAL A 561 -1.68 -14.59 -1.46
N ARG A 562 -2.45 -13.57 -1.83
CA ARG A 562 -1.96 -12.48 -2.68
C ARG A 562 -0.88 -11.68 -1.95
N ILE A 563 0.17 -11.28 -2.65
CA ILE A 563 1.17 -10.32 -2.15
C ILE A 563 0.63 -8.91 -2.43
N ASP A 564 0.75 -8.00 -1.46
CA ASP A 564 0.37 -6.59 -1.67
C ASP A 564 1.31 -5.94 -2.71
N PRO A 565 0.80 -5.47 -3.86
CA PRO A 565 1.63 -4.87 -4.91
C PRO A 565 2.27 -3.54 -4.49
N ASP A 566 1.71 -2.87 -3.48
CA ASP A 566 2.15 -1.57 -2.99
C ASP A 566 3.15 -1.66 -1.83
N GLY A 567 3.45 -2.88 -1.39
CA GLY A 567 4.34 -3.22 -0.28
C GLY A 567 3.71 -3.06 1.12
N ALA A 568 4.44 -3.51 2.14
CA ALA A 568 3.97 -3.54 3.52
C ALA A 568 3.81 -2.14 4.13
N ARG A 569 2.78 -1.97 4.97
CA ARG A 569 2.57 -0.78 5.80
C ARG A 569 2.76 -1.14 7.27
N VAL A 570 3.64 -0.42 7.97
CA VAL A 570 3.94 -0.63 9.40
C VAL A 570 3.90 0.72 10.11
N GLY A 571 2.94 0.90 11.02
CA GLY A 571 2.64 2.22 11.59
C GLY A 571 2.27 3.22 10.48
N HIS A 572 2.97 4.36 10.44
CA HIS A 572 2.82 5.36 9.38
C HIS A 572 3.75 5.14 8.18
N TRP A 573 4.66 4.15 8.26
CA TRP A 573 5.62 3.87 7.20
C TRP A 573 4.99 3.04 6.08
N ARG A 574 5.18 3.50 4.84
CA ARG A 574 4.98 2.69 3.64
C ARG A 574 6.33 2.16 3.20
N THR A 575 6.42 0.86 2.93
CA THR A 575 7.67 0.21 2.54
C THR A 575 7.49 -0.54 1.22
N HIS A 576 8.59 -0.83 0.55
CA HIS A 576 8.59 -1.71 -0.64
C HIS A 576 8.74 -3.20 -0.30
N VAL A 577 8.65 -3.57 0.98
CA VAL A 577 8.76 -4.96 1.38
C VAL A 577 7.54 -5.71 0.86
N ARG A 578 7.78 -6.78 0.09
CA ARG A 578 6.73 -7.68 -0.38
C ARG A 578 6.15 -8.42 0.82
N ALA A 579 4.93 -8.11 1.21
CA ALA A 579 4.22 -8.80 2.28
C ALA A 579 2.94 -9.45 1.77
N LEU A 580 2.51 -10.51 2.44
CA LEU A 580 1.18 -11.07 2.23
C LEU A 580 0.12 -10.00 2.49
N ALA A 581 -0.95 -10.01 1.70
CA ALA A 581 -2.10 -9.13 1.86
C ALA A 581 -2.91 -9.59 3.08
N VAL A 582 -2.50 -9.12 4.26
CA VAL A 582 -3.11 -9.40 5.56
C VAL A 582 -3.80 -8.14 6.06
N ARG A 583 -4.96 -8.29 6.69
CA ARG A 583 -5.62 -7.21 7.44
C ARG A 583 -5.57 -7.53 8.92
N THR A 584 -5.23 -6.53 9.73
CA THR A 584 -5.13 -6.69 11.18
C THR A 584 -6.20 -5.83 11.85
N ILE A 585 -6.93 -6.43 12.79
CA ILE A 585 -7.87 -5.73 13.66
C ILE A 585 -7.42 -5.85 15.12
N GLY A 586 -7.53 -4.76 15.88
CA GLY A 586 -7.24 -4.72 17.32
C GLY A 586 -8.34 -5.37 18.16
N ILE A 587 -8.57 -6.66 17.96
CA ILE A 587 -9.44 -7.49 18.78
C ILE A 587 -8.84 -8.89 18.94
N GLY A 588 -8.89 -9.45 20.14
CA GLY A 588 -8.36 -10.77 20.48
C GLY A 588 -8.87 -11.25 21.84
N GLY A 589 -8.32 -12.33 22.36
CA GLY A 589 -8.77 -12.94 23.63
C GLY A 589 -8.50 -12.11 24.89
N ASP A 590 -7.46 -11.25 24.86
CA ASP A 590 -6.96 -10.41 25.95
C ASP A 590 -7.25 -8.92 25.71
N SER A 591 -8.18 -8.59 24.79
CA SER A 591 -8.59 -7.21 24.57
C SER A 591 -9.26 -6.64 25.81
N GLU A 592 -8.85 -5.44 26.22
CA GLU A 592 -9.40 -4.75 27.39
C GLU A 592 -10.89 -4.46 27.20
N VAL A 593 -11.70 -4.86 28.18
CA VAL A 593 -13.09 -4.42 28.28
C VAL A 593 -13.14 -3.17 29.15
N ARG A 594 -13.62 -2.06 28.56
CA ARG A 594 -13.78 -0.78 29.25
C ARG A 594 -15.18 -0.23 29.05
N GLN A 595 -15.66 0.52 30.04
CA GLN A 595 -16.90 1.25 29.98
C GLN A 595 -16.59 2.74 30.08
N ASP A 596 -17.18 3.54 29.20
CA ASP A 596 -17.14 5.01 29.26
C ASP A 596 -18.54 5.61 29.03
N ALA A 597 -18.63 6.93 28.93
CA ALA A 597 -19.90 7.63 28.69
C ALA A 597 -20.61 7.24 27.38
N HIS A 598 -19.91 6.58 26.45
CA HIS A 598 -20.45 6.09 25.18
C HIS A 598 -20.78 4.59 25.22
N GLY A 599 -20.61 3.93 26.36
CA GLY A 599 -20.96 2.53 26.60
C GLY A 599 -19.76 1.61 26.75
N TRP A 600 -19.98 0.33 26.45
CA TRP A 600 -18.97 -0.74 26.56
C TRP A 600 -18.13 -0.83 25.28
N HIS A 601 -16.82 -0.95 25.45
CA HIS A 601 -15.85 -1.11 24.37
C HIS A 601 -14.92 -2.29 24.66
N VAL A 602 -14.60 -3.05 23.62
CA VAL A 602 -13.59 -4.12 23.67
C VAL A 602 -12.41 -3.74 22.80
N GLY A 603 -11.22 -3.65 23.39
CA GLY A 603 -10.00 -3.20 22.73
C GLY A 603 -9.99 -1.69 22.41
N PRO A 604 -9.00 -1.21 21.63
CA PRO A 604 -7.90 -1.96 21.01
C PRO A 604 -6.75 -2.29 21.97
N GLN A 605 -6.79 -1.77 23.20
CA GLN A 605 -5.75 -2.02 24.19
C GLN A 605 -5.79 -3.45 24.71
N ARG A 606 -4.65 -3.90 25.23
CA ARG A 606 -4.48 -5.23 25.82
C ARG A 606 -4.30 -5.11 27.34
N VAL A 607 -4.96 -5.99 28.07
CA VAL A 607 -4.65 -6.28 29.48
C VAL A 607 -4.57 -7.79 29.68
N TRP A 608 -3.90 -8.24 30.73
CA TRP A 608 -3.91 -9.66 31.09
C TRP A 608 -5.29 -10.02 31.67
N PRO A 609 -5.82 -11.22 31.38
CA PRO A 609 -7.06 -11.68 31.98
C PRO A 609 -6.98 -11.68 33.50
N VAL A 610 -7.99 -11.15 34.17
CA VAL A 610 -8.00 -11.05 35.65
C VAL A 610 -8.00 -12.43 36.31
N CYS A 611 -8.46 -13.47 35.61
CA CYS A 611 -8.36 -14.86 36.07
C CYS A 611 -6.93 -15.35 36.34
N ARG A 612 -5.90 -14.58 35.94
CA ARG A 612 -4.47 -14.87 36.13
C ARG A 612 -3.77 -13.97 37.12
N LEU A 613 -4.51 -13.13 37.85
CA LEU A 613 -3.91 -12.13 38.74
C LEU A 613 -3.01 -12.75 39.82
N ASP A 614 -3.33 -13.95 40.30
CA ASP A 614 -2.55 -14.70 41.28
C ASP A 614 -1.19 -15.16 40.77
N GLU A 615 -1.00 -15.35 39.47
CA GLU A 615 0.31 -15.66 38.88
C GLU A 615 1.33 -14.52 39.11
N ALA A 616 0.85 -13.27 39.20
CA ALA A 616 1.70 -12.11 39.46
C ALA A 616 1.81 -11.77 40.95
N ALA A 617 0.70 -11.86 41.68
CA ALA A 617 0.58 -11.33 43.05
C ALA A 617 0.53 -12.39 44.16
N GLY A 618 0.32 -13.66 43.82
CA GLY A 618 -0.11 -14.68 44.78
C GLY A 618 -1.61 -14.60 45.12
N ALA A 619 -2.17 -15.71 45.57
CA ALA A 619 -3.62 -15.87 45.76
C ALA A 619 -4.22 -14.88 46.78
N ASP A 620 -3.55 -14.67 47.92
CA ASP A 620 -4.07 -13.82 49.01
C ASP A 620 -4.13 -12.34 48.59
N ALA A 621 -3.06 -11.83 47.98
CA ALA A 621 -3.00 -10.43 47.54
C ALA A 621 -3.95 -10.17 46.35
N ALA A 622 -4.09 -11.14 45.45
CA ALA A 622 -5.09 -11.08 44.36
C ALA A 622 -6.52 -11.01 44.92
N ALA A 623 -6.86 -11.87 45.89
CA ALA A 623 -8.18 -11.90 46.51
C ALA A 623 -8.51 -10.57 47.23
N ALA A 624 -7.57 -10.03 48.02
CA ALA A 624 -7.73 -8.75 48.71
C ALA A 624 -7.92 -7.57 47.72
N CYS A 625 -7.22 -7.59 46.59
CA CYS A 625 -7.42 -6.58 45.54
C CYS A 625 -8.81 -6.69 44.92
N LEU A 626 -9.32 -7.89 44.66
CA LEU A 626 -10.67 -8.08 44.13
C LEU A 626 -11.77 -7.70 45.13
N ASP A 627 -11.56 -7.94 46.44
CA ASP A 627 -12.49 -7.45 47.48
C ASP A 627 -12.58 -5.92 47.44
N TRP A 628 -11.43 -5.26 47.26
CA TRP A 628 -11.37 -3.81 47.12
C TRP A 628 -12.11 -3.33 45.86
N VAL A 629 -11.89 -3.98 44.71
CA VAL A 629 -12.58 -3.67 43.45
C VAL A 629 -14.10 -3.80 43.58
N GLN A 630 -14.58 -4.88 44.20
CA GLN A 630 -16.02 -5.09 44.41
C GLN A 630 -16.64 -4.06 45.36
N THR A 631 -15.94 -3.65 46.41
CA THR A 631 -16.43 -2.65 47.37
C THR A 631 -16.48 -1.23 46.81
N HIS A 632 -15.64 -0.91 45.81
CA HIS A 632 -15.54 0.41 45.18
C HIS A 632 -16.09 0.46 43.74
N ALA A 633 -16.84 -0.56 43.32
CA ALA A 633 -17.38 -0.71 41.97
C ALA A 633 -18.20 0.51 41.46
N GLY A 634 -18.88 1.23 42.36
CA GLY A 634 -19.70 2.40 42.02
C GLY A 634 -18.96 3.75 42.05
N GLU A 635 -17.78 3.83 42.66
CA GLU A 635 -17.01 5.07 42.79
C GLU A 635 -16.01 5.24 41.62
N GLU A 636 -15.64 4.14 40.97
CA GLU A 636 -14.68 4.08 39.87
C GLU A 636 -15.36 3.78 38.52
N ALA A 637 -16.31 4.61 38.11
CA ALA A 637 -16.98 4.49 36.82
C ALA A 637 -16.01 4.84 35.66
N GLY A 638 -15.15 3.88 35.31
CA GLY A 638 -14.16 3.93 34.23
C GLY A 638 -13.05 2.90 34.44
N SER A 639 -12.70 2.14 33.39
CA SER A 639 -11.61 1.14 33.29
C SER A 639 -10.90 0.81 34.63
N GLN A 640 -11.38 -0.22 35.34
CA GLN A 640 -10.83 -0.67 36.64
C GLN A 640 -9.55 -1.51 36.48
N VAL A 641 -8.61 -1.06 35.65
CA VAL A 641 -7.38 -1.82 35.38
C VAL A 641 -6.55 -1.98 36.65
N ILE A 642 -6.22 -3.23 36.96
CA ILE A 642 -5.37 -3.64 38.08
C ILE A 642 -3.92 -3.65 37.60
N CYS A 643 -3.04 -3.00 38.34
CA CYS A 643 -1.60 -3.07 38.17
C CYS A 643 -1.03 -4.12 39.13
N ALA A 644 -0.21 -5.03 38.62
CA ALA A 644 0.54 -5.97 39.44
C ALA A 644 2.02 -5.96 39.07
N ARG A 645 2.88 -6.14 40.07
CA ARG A 645 4.31 -6.29 39.88
C ARG A 645 4.63 -7.70 39.38
N MET A 646 5.55 -7.80 38.43
CA MET A 646 5.99 -9.09 37.89
C MET A 646 7.20 -9.65 38.66
N PRO A 647 7.21 -10.96 38.97
CA PRO A 647 8.38 -11.63 39.54
C PRO A 647 9.55 -11.67 38.55
N GLY A 648 10.78 -11.51 39.06
CA GLY A 648 12.02 -11.83 38.32
C GLY A 648 12.62 -10.74 37.43
N GLY A 649 13.18 -9.67 38.00
CA GLY A 649 14.07 -8.80 37.20
C GLY A 649 14.93 -7.88 38.05
N ALA A 650 16.22 -7.82 37.68
CA ALA A 650 17.29 -7.27 38.50
C ALA A 650 17.69 -5.83 38.13
N ASN A 651 17.22 -5.27 37.00
CA ASN A 651 17.67 -3.95 36.57
C ASN A 651 16.63 -2.85 36.86
N LEU A 652 16.87 -2.11 37.95
CA LEU A 652 16.10 -0.93 38.36
C LEU A 652 16.79 0.38 37.91
N ASP A 653 17.83 0.31 37.09
CA ASP A 653 18.62 1.47 36.69
C ASP A 653 17.81 2.41 35.79
N GLY A 654 17.97 3.71 36.03
CA GLY A 654 17.32 4.77 35.27
C GLY A 654 15.82 4.93 35.55
N LEU A 655 15.30 4.34 36.64
CA LEU A 655 13.95 4.63 37.12
C LEU A 655 13.94 5.88 37.99
N ASP A 656 12.97 6.77 37.75
CA ASP A 656 12.77 7.95 38.58
C ASP A 656 12.15 7.60 39.95
N GLU A 657 12.12 8.58 40.87
CA GLU A 657 11.58 8.37 42.23
C GLU A 657 10.12 7.90 42.23
N ARG A 658 9.33 8.32 41.23
CA ARG A 658 7.91 7.99 41.12
C ARG A 658 7.72 6.54 40.69
N GLN A 659 8.48 6.09 39.68
CA GLN A 659 8.49 4.72 39.20
C GLN A 659 8.96 3.77 40.30
N GLN A 660 9.98 4.16 41.08
CA GLN A 660 10.40 3.40 42.24
C GLN A 660 9.32 3.35 43.34
N ALA A 661 8.59 4.45 43.57
CA ALA A 661 7.47 4.48 44.51
C ALA A 661 6.32 3.56 44.08
N ILE A 662 5.94 3.58 42.79
CA ILE A 662 4.95 2.66 42.23
C ILE A 662 5.38 1.20 42.45
N LEU A 663 6.64 0.87 42.16
CA LEU A 663 7.15 -0.47 42.38
C LEU A 663 7.10 -0.92 43.84
N ARG A 664 7.37 -0.02 44.80
CA ARG A 664 7.25 -0.30 46.25
C ARG A 664 5.79 -0.50 46.68
N LEU A 665 4.87 0.29 46.14
CA LEU A 665 3.43 0.10 46.42
C LEU A 665 2.96 -1.26 45.90
N LEU A 666 3.38 -1.63 44.68
CA LEU A 666 3.02 -2.90 44.07
C LEU A 666 3.74 -4.12 44.68
N ASP A 667 4.82 -3.92 45.46
CA ASP A 667 5.40 -5.00 46.29
C ASP A 667 4.44 -5.43 47.42
N ALA A 668 3.61 -4.51 47.93
CA ALA A 668 2.64 -4.82 48.98
C ALA A 668 1.39 -5.55 48.43
N GLY A 669 1.17 -5.50 47.12
CA GLY A 669 0.07 -6.17 46.45
C GLY A 669 -0.42 -5.40 45.21
N PRO A 670 -1.26 -6.05 44.38
CA PRO A 670 -1.82 -5.41 43.20
C PRO A 670 -2.83 -4.34 43.57
N MET A 671 -2.92 -3.29 42.75
CA MET A 671 -3.78 -2.13 43.00
C MET A 671 -4.42 -1.64 41.71
N THR A 672 -5.62 -1.07 41.78
CA THR A 672 -6.20 -0.37 40.62
C THR A 672 -5.38 0.86 40.26
N ILE A 673 -5.45 1.30 39.00
CA ILE A 673 -4.83 2.55 38.55
C ILE A 673 -5.28 3.74 39.41
N SER A 674 -6.57 3.84 39.70
CA SER A 674 -7.17 4.89 40.52
C SER A 674 -6.58 4.91 41.92
N ARG A 675 -6.43 3.74 42.55
CA ARG A 675 -5.77 3.60 43.85
C ARG A 675 -4.29 4.02 43.77
N LEU A 676 -3.57 3.62 42.72
CA LEU A 676 -2.18 4.07 42.52
C LEU A 676 -2.08 5.59 42.40
N VAL A 677 -2.96 6.24 41.61
CA VAL A 677 -2.99 7.71 41.49
C VAL A 677 -3.16 8.38 42.85
N HIS A 678 -4.04 7.83 43.69
CA HIS A 678 -4.27 8.33 45.04
C HIS A 678 -3.04 8.16 45.94
N GLU A 679 -2.49 6.94 46.02
CA GLU A 679 -1.36 6.58 46.88
C GLU A 679 -0.08 7.33 46.47
N THR A 680 0.15 7.54 45.17
CA THR A 680 1.28 8.33 44.67
C THR A 680 1.02 9.83 44.67
N ARG A 681 -0.17 10.28 45.11
CA ARG A 681 -0.61 11.68 45.11
C ARG A 681 -0.49 12.36 43.75
N CYS A 682 -0.69 11.60 42.68
CA CYS A 682 -0.70 12.12 41.33
C CYS A 682 -2.05 12.78 41.03
N LEU A 683 -2.05 13.85 40.22
CA LEU A 683 -3.29 14.55 39.87
C LEU A 683 -4.17 13.77 38.88
N ARG A 684 -3.58 12.89 38.07
CA ARG A 684 -4.25 12.04 37.08
C ARG A 684 -3.34 10.88 36.64
N GLN A 685 -3.93 9.83 36.07
CA GLN A 685 -3.24 8.63 35.58
C GLN A 685 -2.05 8.92 34.66
N GLY A 686 -2.18 9.84 33.70
CA GLY A 686 -1.10 10.16 32.76
C GLY A 686 0.17 10.76 33.39
N PHE A 687 0.13 11.10 34.70
CA PHE A 687 1.32 11.52 35.44
C PHE A 687 1.97 10.37 36.23
N LEU A 688 1.43 9.15 36.21
CA LEU A 688 2.07 8.01 36.86
C LEU A 688 3.42 7.65 36.20
N GLY A 689 3.55 7.83 34.88
CA GLY A 689 4.78 7.44 34.16
C GLY A 689 5.01 5.92 34.20
N ILE A 690 3.93 5.15 34.25
CA ILE A 690 3.92 3.69 34.42
C ILE A 690 4.30 2.95 33.13
N GLU A 691 4.24 3.63 31.99
CA GLU A 691 4.49 3.10 30.65
C GLU A 691 5.87 2.43 30.57
N LEU A 692 6.92 3.08 31.10
CA LEU A 692 8.27 2.52 31.15
C LEU A 692 8.35 1.21 31.96
N LEU A 693 7.57 1.11 33.05
CA LEU A 693 7.52 -0.11 33.86
C LEU A 693 6.82 -1.25 33.13
N VAL A 694 5.79 -0.94 32.32
CA VAL A 694 5.08 -1.90 31.48
C VAL A 694 5.94 -2.35 30.31
N ASP A 695 6.64 -1.42 29.65
CA ASP A 695 7.55 -1.71 28.53
C ASP A 695 8.72 -2.62 28.96
N ARG A 696 9.19 -2.44 30.20
CA ARG A 696 10.20 -3.30 30.83
C ARG A 696 9.61 -4.58 31.47
N GLN A 697 8.33 -4.86 31.24
CA GLN A 697 7.50 -5.93 31.84
C GLN A 697 7.72 -6.09 33.36
N ARG A 698 7.97 -4.99 34.08
CA ARG A 698 8.08 -4.93 35.55
C ARG A 698 6.71 -4.83 36.21
N VAL A 699 5.78 -4.18 35.51
CA VAL A 699 4.37 -4.07 35.87
C VAL A 699 3.55 -4.61 34.72
N ARG A 700 2.45 -5.28 35.03
CA ARG A 700 1.43 -5.66 34.04
C ARG A 700 0.07 -5.14 34.47
N PHE A 701 -0.72 -4.80 33.46
CA PHE A 701 -2.12 -4.49 33.61
C PHE A 701 -2.96 -5.75 33.52
N PHE A 702 -3.92 -5.89 34.41
CA PHE A 702 -4.92 -6.94 34.48
C PHE A 702 -6.30 -6.30 34.45
N GLY A 703 -7.26 -6.94 33.81
CA GLY A 703 -8.63 -6.47 33.73
C GLY A 703 -9.55 -7.53 33.13
N PHE A 704 -10.82 -7.17 32.93
CA PHE A 704 -11.76 -8.07 32.26
C PHE A 704 -11.49 -8.14 30.76
N THR A 705 -11.51 -9.35 30.22
CA THR A 705 -11.21 -9.65 28.82
C THR A 705 -12.22 -10.63 28.23
N PRO A 706 -12.29 -10.82 26.89
CA PRO A 706 -13.05 -11.90 26.28
C PRO A 706 -12.69 -13.29 26.85
N THR A 707 -11.43 -13.52 27.22
CA THR A 707 -10.99 -14.75 27.90
C THR A 707 -11.69 -14.92 29.26
N ASP A 708 -11.82 -13.86 30.05
CA ASP A 708 -12.59 -13.91 31.30
C ASP A 708 -14.09 -14.13 31.05
N ALA A 709 -14.65 -13.50 30.03
CA ALA A 709 -16.04 -13.71 29.64
C ALA A 709 -16.32 -15.18 29.25
N LEU A 710 -15.39 -15.85 28.54
CA LEU A 710 -15.49 -17.28 28.23
C LEU A 710 -15.47 -18.16 29.50
N HIS A 711 -14.69 -17.79 30.51
CA HIS A 711 -14.69 -18.48 31.81
C HIS A 711 -16.03 -18.35 32.52
N VAL A 712 -16.61 -17.15 32.54
CA VAL A 712 -17.92 -16.91 33.16
C VAL A 712 -19.01 -17.71 32.45
N GLN A 713 -19.01 -17.73 31.11
CA GLN A 713 -19.94 -18.53 30.30
C GLN A 713 -19.71 -20.05 30.38
N GLY A 714 -18.68 -20.53 31.10
CA GLY A 714 -18.33 -21.94 31.19
C GLY A 714 -17.82 -22.57 29.90
N GLN A 715 -17.45 -21.75 28.91
CA GLN A 715 -16.87 -22.20 27.65
C GLN A 715 -15.36 -22.48 27.78
N LEU A 716 -14.72 -21.90 28.79
CA LEU A 716 -13.32 -22.08 29.12
C LEU A 716 -13.17 -22.36 30.62
N ALA A 717 -12.24 -23.24 30.99
CA ALA A 717 -12.02 -23.65 32.38
C ALA A 717 -10.52 -23.77 32.67
N MET A 718 -9.82 -22.64 32.66
CA MET A 718 -8.42 -22.53 33.03
C MET A 718 -8.21 -21.41 34.05
N TRP A 719 -7.11 -21.48 34.81
CA TRP A 719 -6.81 -20.51 35.87
C TRP A 719 -7.96 -20.27 36.86
N ASN A 720 -8.04 -19.10 37.48
CA ASN A 720 -9.03 -18.79 38.50
C ASN A 720 -10.33 -18.22 37.90
N THR A 721 -11.29 -19.10 37.61
CA THR A 721 -12.61 -18.72 37.09
C THR A 721 -13.43 -17.86 38.06
N GLY A 722 -13.19 -17.99 39.36
CA GLY A 722 -13.83 -17.19 40.39
C GLY A 722 -13.46 -15.71 40.29
N TYR A 723 -12.21 -15.40 39.95
CA TYR A 723 -11.76 -14.01 39.76
C TYR A 723 -12.43 -13.35 38.56
N ALA A 724 -12.58 -14.06 37.44
CA ALA A 724 -13.31 -13.58 36.27
C ALA A 724 -14.77 -13.21 36.64
N ARG A 725 -15.47 -14.10 37.36
CA ARG A 725 -16.86 -13.86 37.80
C ARG A 725 -16.98 -12.66 38.73
N ARG A 726 -16.13 -12.58 39.77
CA ARG A 726 -16.13 -11.49 40.74
C ARG A 726 -15.87 -10.13 40.11
N TYR A 727 -14.93 -10.08 39.17
CA TYR A 727 -14.62 -8.85 38.46
C TYR A 727 -15.74 -8.46 37.48
N ALA A 728 -16.35 -9.43 36.78
CA ALA A 728 -17.51 -9.18 35.92
C ALA A 728 -18.70 -8.58 36.71
N GLU A 729 -18.95 -9.07 37.92
CA GLU A 729 -19.97 -8.51 38.83
C GLU A 729 -19.65 -7.07 39.22
N ALA A 730 -18.38 -6.76 39.51
CA ALA A 730 -17.96 -5.40 39.86
C ALA A 730 -18.21 -4.42 38.71
N ILE A 731 -17.76 -4.73 37.49
CA ILE A 731 -17.95 -3.85 36.34
C ILE A 731 -19.41 -3.80 35.85
N GLY A 732 -20.22 -4.83 36.14
CA GLY A 732 -21.65 -4.85 35.83
C GLY A 732 -22.52 -4.08 36.82
N ALA A 733 -22.00 -3.74 37.99
CA ALA A 733 -22.77 -3.19 39.11
C ALA A 733 -23.51 -1.88 38.76
N ALA A 734 -22.85 -0.97 38.03
CA ALA A 734 -23.43 0.33 37.66
C ALA A 734 -24.67 0.20 36.75
N GLU A 735 -24.74 -0.83 35.92
CA GLU A 735 -25.88 -1.13 35.03
C GLU A 735 -26.79 -2.25 35.56
N GLN A 736 -26.57 -2.71 36.80
CA GLN A 736 -27.31 -3.84 37.41
C GLN A 736 -27.26 -5.13 36.58
N LEU A 737 -26.11 -5.40 35.96
CA LEU A 737 -25.87 -6.60 35.18
C LEU A 737 -25.16 -7.65 36.04
N ASP A 738 -25.59 -8.91 35.92
CA ASP A 738 -24.85 -10.03 36.47
C ASP A 738 -23.64 -10.40 35.59
N ALA A 739 -22.74 -11.23 36.13
CA ALA A 739 -21.54 -11.67 35.42
C ALA A 739 -21.86 -12.28 34.05
N GLU A 740 -22.95 -13.03 33.96
CA GLU A 740 -23.38 -13.73 32.73
C GLU A 740 -23.82 -12.73 31.66
N ALA A 741 -24.59 -11.70 32.02
CA ALA A 741 -25.05 -10.66 31.13
C ALA A 741 -23.89 -9.78 30.64
N VAL A 742 -22.96 -9.42 31.54
CA VAL A 742 -21.73 -8.71 31.16
C VAL A 742 -20.94 -9.52 30.15
N SER A 743 -20.73 -10.81 30.44
CA SER A 743 -19.93 -11.70 29.60
C SER A 743 -20.57 -11.94 28.23
N ARG A 744 -21.89 -12.18 28.17
CA ARG A 744 -22.62 -12.28 26.89
C ARG A 744 -22.50 -11.01 26.05
N ARG A 745 -22.59 -9.83 26.69
CA ARG A 745 -22.43 -8.55 26.00
C ARG A 745 -21.04 -8.38 25.41
N VAL A 746 -19.99 -8.71 26.17
CA VAL A 746 -18.60 -8.65 25.70
C VAL A 746 -18.37 -9.59 24.52
N LEU A 747 -18.84 -10.83 24.62
CA LEU A 747 -18.70 -11.82 23.54
C LEU A 747 -19.47 -11.42 22.29
N ASP A 748 -20.72 -10.95 22.40
CA ASP A 748 -21.50 -10.46 21.26
C ASP A 748 -20.79 -9.31 20.53
N GLN A 749 -20.21 -8.34 21.28
CA GLN A 749 -19.42 -7.26 20.68
C GLN A 749 -18.20 -7.78 19.91
N VAL A 750 -17.50 -8.78 20.47
CA VAL A 750 -16.34 -9.41 19.82
C VAL A 750 -16.77 -10.12 18.55
N GLU A 751 -17.81 -10.94 18.63
CA GLU A 751 -18.31 -11.71 17.50
C GLU A 751 -18.78 -10.83 16.34
N VAL A 752 -19.54 -9.76 16.63
CA VAL A 752 -20.00 -8.80 15.62
C VAL A 752 -18.83 -8.09 14.96
N ARG A 753 -17.81 -7.72 15.74
CA ARG A 753 -16.63 -7.01 15.22
C ARG A 753 -15.73 -7.92 14.38
N LEU A 754 -15.57 -9.19 14.77
CA LEU A 754 -14.91 -10.21 13.97
C LEU A 754 -15.67 -10.49 12.67
N ALA A 755 -16.99 -10.68 12.73
CA ALA A 755 -17.82 -10.89 11.55
C ALA A 755 -17.75 -9.70 10.58
N HIS A 756 -17.74 -8.47 11.09
CA HIS A 756 -17.54 -7.29 10.28
C HIS A 756 -16.19 -7.33 9.54
N GLU A 757 -15.09 -7.59 10.24
CA GLU A 757 -13.76 -7.61 9.62
C GLU A 757 -13.61 -8.74 8.59
N LEU A 758 -14.13 -9.93 8.88
CA LEU A 758 -14.10 -11.07 7.95
C LEU A 758 -14.86 -10.75 6.65
N LEU A 759 -16.04 -10.13 6.77
CA LEU A 759 -16.82 -9.68 5.61
C LEU A 759 -16.07 -8.61 4.81
N MET A 760 -15.51 -7.60 5.48
CA MET A 760 -14.74 -6.53 4.82
C MET A 760 -13.50 -7.09 4.11
N THR A 761 -12.81 -8.04 4.73
CA THR A 761 -11.66 -8.74 4.15
C THR A 761 -12.04 -9.42 2.84
N ARG A 762 -13.16 -10.15 2.84
CA ARG A 762 -13.66 -10.84 1.64
C ARG A 762 -14.10 -9.86 0.56
N LEU A 763 -14.81 -8.79 0.91
CA LEU A 763 -15.25 -7.77 -0.05
C LEU A 763 -14.07 -7.04 -0.70
N ALA A 764 -13.04 -6.72 0.09
CA ALA A 764 -11.82 -6.08 -0.41
C ALA A 764 -11.11 -6.96 -1.43
N ASP A 765 -11.04 -8.26 -1.16
CA ASP A 765 -10.48 -9.25 -2.07
C ASP A 765 -11.29 -9.38 -3.38
N CYS A 766 -12.62 -9.53 -3.28
CA CYS A 766 -13.52 -9.59 -4.44
C CYS A 766 -13.45 -8.32 -5.33
N SER A 767 -13.12 -7.17 -4.75
CA SER A 767 -13.02 -5.89 -5.45
C SER A 767 -11.61 -5.63 -6.03
N GLY A 768 -10.74 -6.65 -6.10
CA GLY A 768 -9.37 -6.52 -6.62
C GLY A 768 -8.45 -5.73 -5.70
N GLY A 769 -8.76 -5.63 -4.41
CA GLY A 769 -7.99 -4.87 -3.43
C GLY A 769 -8.21 -3.36 -3.48
N GLN A 770 -9.34 -2.88 -4.02
CA GLN A 770 -9.67 -1.45 -4.01
C GLN A 770 -9.75 -0.89 -2.58
N ARG A 771 -8.94 0.15 -2.31
CA ARG A 771 -8.70 0.77 -0.99
C ARG A 771 -9.84 1.67 -0.46
N GLY A 772 -11.04 1.58 -1.05
CA GLY A 772 -12.19 2.43 -0.69
C GLY A 772 -13.12 1.87 0.38
N LEU A 773 -12.90 0.64 0.83
CA LEU A 773 -13.79 -0.03 1.79
C LEU A 773 -13.43 0.24 3.26
N ASP A 774 -12.32 0.91 3.55
CA ASP A 774 -11.80 1.04 4.92
C ASP A 774 -12.39 2.24 5.70
N HIS A 775 -13.07 3.18 5.05
CA HIS A 775 -13.62 4.39 5.69
C HIS A 775 -14.99 4.80 5.12
N ASP A 776 -15.91 5.08 6.05
CA ASP A 776 -17.27 5.58 5.88
C ASP A 776 -18.04 4.96 4.70
N HIS A 777 -18.63 3.80 4.95
CA HIS A 777 -19.37 3.02 3.95
C HIS A 777 -20.63 3.72 3.40
N GLY A 778 -20.88 4.97 3.80
CA GLY A 778 -22.13 5.68 3.56
C GLY A 778 -23.28 5.10 4.39
N VAL A 779 -24.33 5.90 4.55
CA VAL A 779 -25.48 5.58 5.42
C VAL A 779 -26.14 4.25 5.04
N LEU A 780 -26.27 3.95 3.75
CA LEU A 780 -26.91 2.73 3.27
C LEU A 780 -26.12 1.47 3.64
N ALA A 781 -24.82 1.42 3.35
CA ALA A 781 -24.04 0.22 3.63
C ALA A 781 -23.95 0.00 5.15
N ARG A 782 -23.84 1.06 5.95
CA ARG A 782 -23.90 0.94 7.41
C ARG A 782 -25.22 0.33 7.88
N ALA A 783 -26.34 0.79 7.34
CA ALA A 783 -27.67 0.27 7.66
C ALA A 783 -27.84 -1.21 7.29
N LEU A 784 -27.26 -1.66 6.17
CA LEU A 784 -27.27 -3.07 5.75
C LEU A 784 -26.35 -3.93 6.61
N LEU A 785 -25.14 -3.43 6.93
CA LEU A 785 -24.18 -4.12 7.79
C LEU A 785 -24.72 -4.31 9.21
N ASP A 786 -25.31 -3.26 9.80
CA ASP A 786 -25.84 -3.34 11.15
C ASP A 786 -27.02 -4.35 11.23
N ARG A 787 -27.85 -4.47 10.19
CA ARG A 787 -28.90 -5.52 10.14
C ARG A 787 -28.31 -6.90 9.89
N GLY A 788 -27.43 -7.04 8.90
CA GLY A 788 -26.89 -8.34 8.50
C GLY A 788 -25.96 -8.96 9.54
N LEU A 789 -25.34 -8.16 10.39
CA LEU A 789 -24.51 -8.61 11.51
C LEU A 789 -25.29 -8.68 12.84
N GLY A 790 -26.60 -8.36 12.84
CA GLY A 790 -27.47 -8.50 14.01
C GLY A 790 -27.39 -7.36 15.04
N ARG A 791 -26.82 -6.20 14.70
CA ARG A 791 -26.81 -5.00 15.56
C ARG A 791 -28.17 -4.30 15.62
N VAL A 792 -28.98 -4.42 14.56
CA VAL A 792 -30.32 -3.83 14.48
C VAL A 792 -31.32 -4.91 14.09
N CYS A 793 -32.34 -5.08 14.93
CA CYS A 793 -33.46 -6.01 14.72
C CYS A 793 -34.76 -5.21 14.67
N ASP A 794 -35.19 -4.79 13.48
CA ASP A 794 -36.37 -3.95 13.26
C ASP A 794 -37.42 -4.58 12.34
N GLY A 795 -37.31 -5.89 12.09
CA GLY A 795 -38.18 -6.66 11.20
C GLY A 795 -37.67 -6.78 9.75
N LEU A 796 -36.66 -6.01 9.35
CA LEU A 796 -36.00 -6.13 8.05
C LEU A 796 -34.74 -7.02 8.17
N GLY A 797 -34.76 -8.19 7.54
CA GLY A 797 -33.63 -9.13 7.55
C GLY A 797 -32.64 -8.90 6.40
N VAL A 798 -31.35 -8.86 6.73
CA VAL A 798 -30.23 -8.97 5.78
C VAL A 798 -29.42 -10.20 6.18
N ALA A 799 -28.90 -10.95 5.22
CA ALA A 799 -28.02 -12.07 5.50
C ALA A 799 -26.80 -12.02 4.58
N PHE A 800 -25.64 -12.34 5.15
CA PHE A 800 -24.40 -12.48 4.41
C PHE A 800 -24.03 -13.95 4.28
N ASP A 801 -23.51 -14.31 3.12
CA ASP A 801 -22.92 -15.61 2.83
C ASP A 801 -21.51 -15.35 2.30
N LEU A 802 -20.50 -15.89 2.98
CA LEU A 802 -19.11 -15.66 2.60
C LEU A 802 -18.70 -16.47 1.35
N GLY A 803 -19.41 -17.56 1.06
CA GLY A 803 -19.17 -18.46 -0.08
C GLY A 803 -17.87 -19.27 0.00
N VAL A 804 -17.13 -19.19 1.10
CA VAL A 804 -15.88 -19.95 1.36
C VAL A 804 -15.82 -20.34 2.84
N PRO A 805 -15.16 -21.46 3.18
CA PRO A 805 -14.93 -21.82 4.58
C PRO A 805 -14.00 -20.82 5.27
N MET A 806 -14.16 -20.71 6.59
CA MET A 806 -13.28 -19.94 7.46
C MET A 806 -12.35 -20.88 8.22
N ILE A 807 -11.04 -20.60 8.19
CA ILE A 807 -10.05 -21.31 8.99
C ILE A 807 -9.67 -20.43 10.18
N GLY A 808 -9.94 -20.91 11.39
CA GLY A 808 -9.56 -20.22 12.63
C GLY A 808 -8.31 -20.84 13.24
N ILE A 809 -7.27 -20.03 13.43
CA ILE A 809 -6.05 -20.40 14.14
C ILE A 809 -5.77 -19.43 15.30
N GLY A 810 -4.85 -19.79 16.18
CA GLY A 810 -4.64 -19.12 17.45
C GLY A 810 -5.55 -19.69 18.55
N ALA A 811 -5.10 -19.63 19.80
CA ALA A 811 -5.77 -20.31 20.92
C ALA A 811 -7.25 -19.88 21.13
N PRO A 812 -7.61 -18.59 21.03
CA PRO A 812 -9.00 -18.14 21.17
C PRO A 812 -9.93 -18.50 19.99
N ALA A 813 -9.40 -18.90 18.84
CA ALA A 813 -10.21 -19.06 17.63
C ALA A 813 -11.29 -20.14 17.75
N ALA A 814 -11.00 -21.24 18.45
CA ALA A 814 -11.97 -22.30 18.71
C ALA A 814 -13.23 -21.82 19.45
N PHE A 815 -13.12 -20.73 20.21
CA PHE A 815 -14.20 -20.17 21.02
C PHE A 815 -14.88 -18.97 20.33
N LEU A 816 -14.10 -18.08 19.73
CA LEU A 816 -14.60 -16.80 19.21
C LEU A 816 -15.06 -16.86 17.74
N LEU A 817 -14.48 -17.74 16.92
CA LEU A 817 -14.80 -17.80 15.49
C LEU A 817 -16.18 -18.41 15.18
N PRO A 818 -16.65 -19.50 15.83
CA PRO A 818 -17.90 -20.17 15.43
C PRO A 818 -19.12 -19.24 15.39
N ALA A 819 -19.27 -18.36 16.39
CA ALA A 819 -20.40 -17.44 16.46
C ALA A 819 -20.27 -16.27 15.46
N ALA A 820 -19.04 -15.81 15.17
CA ALA A 820 -18.80 -14.83 14.11
C ALA A 820 -19.12 -15.41 12.72
N ALA A 821 -18.69 -16.65 12.46
CA ALA A 821 -18.97 -17.36 11.21
C ALA A 821 -20.46 -17.65 11.01
N GLY A 822 -21.20 -17.93 12.08
CA GLY A 822 -22.66 -18.10 12.04
C GLY A 822 -23.39 -16.87 11.48
N ARG A 823 -22.92 -15.65 11.80
CA ARG A 823 -23.48 -14.39 11.25
C ARG A 823 -23.21 -14.23 9.74
N LEU A 824 -22.23 -14.96 9.20
CA LEU A 824 -21.79 -14.90 7.81
C LEU A 824 -22.10 -16.19 7.02
N ARG A 825 -22.88 -17.10 7.61
CA ARG A 825 -23.26 -18.40 7.03
C ARG A 825 -22.09 -19.20 6.46
N ALA A 826 -20.93 -19.13 7.11
CA ALA A 826 -19.72 -19.80 6.67
C ALA A 826 -19.44 -21.06 7.48
N GLU A 827 -18.91 -22.09 6.81
CA GLU A 827 -18.33 -23.26 7.47
C GLU A 827 -17.07 -22.87 8.23
N VAL A 828 -16.85 -23.46 9.41
CA VAL A 828 -15.67 -23.21 10.24
C VAL A 828 -14.80 -24.44 10.33
N ILE A 829 -13.50 -24.23 10.09
CA ILE A 829 -12.46 -25.24 10.20
C ILE A 829 -11.49 -24.78 11.30
N ILE A 830 -11.44 -25.52 12.41
CA ILE A 830 -10.46 -25.32 13.48
C ILE A 830 -9.49 -26.50 13.47
N PRO A 831 -8.23 -26.33 13.01
CA PRO A 831 -7.26 -27.41 12.99
C PRO A 831 -6.83 -27.79 14.42
N ARG A 832 -6.52 -29.08 14.62
CA ARG A 832 -6.14 -29.65 15.93
C ARG A 832 -4.98 -28.92 16.61
N ASP A 833 -3.98 -28.52 15.83
CA ASP A 833 -2.79 -27.79 16.30
C ASP A 833 -2.82 -26.31 15.88
N GLY A 834 -4.03 -25.75 15.73
CA GLY A 834 -4.24 -24.35 15.35
C GLY A 834 -3.69 -23.34 16.37
N ASP A 835 -3.54 -23.74 17.63
CA ASP A 835 -2.98 -22.92 18.72
C ASP A 835 -1.49 -22.58 18.53
N VAL A 836 -0.78 -23.37 17.73
CA VAL A 836 0.65 -23.18 17.36
C VAL A 836 0.84 -23.13 15.84
N ALA A 837 -0.20 -22.74 15.10
CA ALA A 837 -0.17 -22.70 13.64
C ALA A 837 0.93 -21.79 13.09
N ASN A 838 1.25 -20.70 13.76
CA ASN A 838 2.39 -19.83 13.46
C ASN A 838 3.73 -20.59 13.44
N ALA A 839 4.04 -21.33 14.50
CA ALA A 839 5.26 -22.14 14.59
C ALA A 839 5.27 -23.25 13.53
N VAL A 840 4.14 -23.95 13.33
CA VAL A 840 4.00 -24.96 12.28
C VAL A 840 4.20 -24.33 10.89
N GLY A 841 3.64 -23.15 10.67
CA GLY A 841 3.80 -22.38 9.44
C GLY A 841 5.25 -22.00 9.17
N ALA A 842 5.97 -21.56 10.21
CA ALA A 842 7.39 -21.23 10.09
C ALA A 842 8.20 -22.41 9.54
N ILE A 843 8.06 -23.62 10.12
CA ILE A 843 8.82 -24.80 9.68
C ILE A 843 8.30 -25.42 8.37
N THR A 844 7.04 -25.17 8.02
CA THR A 844 6.43 -25.69 6.79
C THR A 844 6.58 -24.77 5.58
N SER A 845 7.04 -23.54 5.80
CA SER A 845 7.48 -22.63 4.75
C SER A 845 8.68 -23.17 3.97
N GLN A 846 8.91 -22.58 2.80
CA GLN A 846 9.96 -22.97 1.88
C GLN A 846 10.76 -21.76 1.45
N VAL A 847 12.02 -21.96 1.09
CA VAL A 847 12.79 -20.92 0.39
C VAL A 847 12.12 -20.73 -0.97
N ARG A 848 11.81 -19.48 -1.32
CA ARG A 848 11.21 -19.12 -2.60
C ARG A 848 11.89 -17.88 -3.15
N VAL A 849 12.44 -17.97 -4.35
CA VAL A 849 13.09 -16.88 -5.06
C VAL A 849 12.40 -16.69 -6.41
N GLU A 850 12.11 -15.44 -6.76
CA GLU A 850 11.45 -15.09 -8.01
C GLU A 850 12.26 -14.00 -8.73
N ARG A 851 12.47 -14.19 -10.03
CA ARG A 851 13.11 -13.20 -10.91
C ARG A 851 12.40 -13.13 -12.25
N GLN A 852 12.48 -11.96 -12.87
CA GLN A 852 11.86 -11.68 -14.16
C GLN A 852 12.89 -11.03 -15.08
N VAL A 853 12.85 -11.39 -16.35
CA VAL A 853 13.58 -10.75 -17.45
C VAL A 853 12.59 -10.43 -18.56
N VAL A 854 12.90 -9.43 -19.38
CA VAL A 854 12.01 -8.98 -20.45
C VAL A 854 12.76 -8.94 -21.76
N ILE A 855 12.23 -9.61 -22.79
CA ILE A 855 12.74 -9.56 -24.16
C ILE A 855 11.95 -8.50 -24.91
N VAL A 856 12.64 -7.52 -25.49
CA VAL A 856 12.04 -6.36 -26.19
C VAL A 856 12.71 -6.19 -27.56
N PRO A 857 11.95 -5.99 -28.66
CA PRO A 857 12.51 -5.67 -29.97
C PRO A 857 12.93 -4.19 -30.06
N ASP A 858 14.00 -3.90 -30.78
CA ASP A 858 14.39 -2.55 -31.21
C ASP A 858 13.76 -2.15 -32.55
N GLU A 859 14.01 -0.92 -32.98
CA GLU A 859 13.53 -0.36 -34.26
C GLU A 859 14.01 -1.13 -35.50
N LEU A 860 15.08 -1.93 -35.36
CA LEU A 860 15.66 -2.76 -36.41
C LEU A 860 15.21 -4.23 -36.31
N GLY A 861 14.26 -4.54 -35.40
CA GLY A 861 13.73 -5.88 -35.17
C GLY A 861 14.66 -6.80 -34.39
N ARG A 862 15.76 -6.29 -33.83
CA ARG A 862 16.67 -7.07 -32.98
C ARG A 862 16.14 -7.14 -31.56
N LEU A 863 16.35 -8.26 -30.90
CA LEU A 863 15.79 -8.57 -29.59
C LEU A 863 16.83 -8.35 -28.50
N HIS A 864 16.45 -7.55 -27.50
CA HIS A 864 17.25 -7.21 -26.34
C HIS A 864 16.68 -7.88 -25.10
N VAL A 865 17.53 -8.54 -24.31
CA VAL A 865 17.12 -9.16 -23.04
C VAL A 865 17.45 -8.22 -21.89
N HIS A 866 16.44 -7.55 -21.36
CA HIS A 866 16.56 -6.67 -20.20
C HIS A 866 16.45 -7.47 -18.89
N GLY A 867 17.23 -7.06 -17.89
CA GLY A 867 17.31 -7.71 -16.58
C GLY A 867 18.50 -8.67 -16.40
N LEU A 868 19.29 -8.91 -17.46
CA LEU A 868 20.55 -9.67 -17.42
C LEU A 868 21.70 -8.78 -17.91
N PRO A 869 22.59 -8.32 -17.02
CA PRO A 869 23.74 -7.50 -17.41
C PRO A 869 24.64 -8.23 -18.43
N GLY A 870 24.98 -7.55 -19.52
CA GLY A 870 25.85 -8.11 -20.56
C GLY A 870 25.18 -9.13 -21.49
N ALA A 871 23.85 -9.24 -21.48
CA ALA A 871 23.14 -10.09 -22.43
C ALA A 871 23.42 -9.68 -23.89
N PRO A 872 23.69 -10.63 -24.80
CA PRO A 872 23.87 -10.32 -26.22
C PRO A 872 22.55 -9.90 -26.86
N THR A 873 22.65 -9.21 -28.00
CA THR A 873 21.49 -8.89 -28.85
C THR A 873 21.23 -10.05 -29.80
N PHE A 874 19.97 -10.42 -29.96
CA PHE A 874 19.55 -11.56 -30.80
C PHE A 874 18.75 -11.08 -32.02
N ILE A 875 18.69 -11.92 -33.06
CA ILE A 875 17.83 -11.67 -34.23
C ILE A 875 16.60 -12.59 -34.20
N ALA A 876 16.75 -13.80 -33.66
CA ALA A 876 15.68 -14.78 -33.56
C ALA A 876 15.09 -14.88 -32.14
N MET A 877 13.76 -14.88 -32.02
CA MET A 877 13.05 -15.00 -30.73
C MET A 877 13.37 -16.28 -29.99
N ALA A 878 13.49 -17.41 -30.69
CA ALA A 878 13.80 -18.69 -30.08
C ALA A 878 15.18 -18.69 -29.40
N GLU A 879 16.18 -18.03 -30.00
CA GLU A 879 17.53 -17.91 -29.43
C GLU A 879 17.54 -16.99 -28.20
N ALA A 880 16.86 -15.84 -28.30
CA ALA A 880 16.72 -14.90 -27.19
C ALA A 880 16.03 -15.54 -25.99
N GLN A 881 14.95 -16.29 -26.23
CA GLN A 881 14.22 -17.01 -25.19
C GLN A 881 15.07 -18.12 -24.58
N ALA A 882 15.70 -18.98 -25.39
CA ALA A 882 16.50 -20.09 -24.86
C ALA A 882 17.66 -19.59 -23.99
N PHE A 883 18.35 -18.52 -24.41
CA PHE A 883 19.37 -17.87 -23.61
C PHE A 883 18.79 -17.33 -22.29
N ALA A 884 17.69 -16.58 -22.38
CA ALA A 884 17.07 -15.96 -21.21
C ALA A 884 16.54 -16.99 -20.21
N GLU A 885 15.88 -18.07 -20.65
CA GLU A 885 15.39 -19.16 -19.80
C GLU A 885 16.55 -19.88 -19.09
N GLN A 886 17.65 -20.15 -19.81
CA GLN A 886 18.80 -20.85 -19.25
C GLN A 886 19.53 -20.01 -18.20
N GLU A 887 19.79 -18.73 -18.49
CA GLU A 887 20.44 -17.81 -17.56
C GLU A 887 19.53 -17.49 -16.37
N LEU A 888 18.25 -17.23 -16.61
CA LEU A 888 17.27 -16.96 -15.55
C LEU A 888 17.12 -18.15 -14.62
N THR A 889 17.01 -19.37 -15.15
CA THR A 889 16.95 -20.61 -14.36
C THR A 889 18.21 -20.79 -13.51
N ARG A 890 19.40 -20.66 -14.12
CA ARG A 890 20.66 -20.71 -13.38
C ARG A 890 20.71 -19.67 -12.27
N TRP A 891 20.21 -18.46 -12.53
CA TRP A 891 20.21 -17.38 -11.57
C TRP A 891 19.29 -17.66 -10.38
N VAL A 892 18.03 -18.06 -10.61
CA VAL A 892 17.09 -18.33 -9.50
C VAL A 892 17.50 -19.56 -8.69
N LEU A 893 18.03 -20.61 -9.31
CA LEU A 893 18.53 -21.80 -8.60
C LEU A 893 19.74 -21.48 -7.74
N ARG A 894 20.67 -20.66 -8.24
CA ARG A 894 21.82 -20.18 -7.47
C ARG A 894 21.35 -19.35 -6.27
N LEU A 895 20.46 -18.39 -6.48
CA LEU A 895 19.92 -17.55 -5.41
C LEU A 895 19.18 -18.39 -4.36
N ALA A 896 18.37 -19.37 -4.76
CA ALA A 896 17.67 -20.25 -3.82
C ALA A 896 18.67 -21.04 -2.94
N ARG A 897 19.76 -21.57 -3.53
CA ARG A 897 20.83 -22.23 -2.75
C ARG A 897 21.55 -21.25 -1.82
N GLU A 898 21.88 -20.05 -2.30
CA GLU A 898 22.48 -18.98 -1.50
C GLU A 898 21.57 -18.52 -0.36
N SER A 899 20.25 -18.67 -0.49
CA SER A 899 19.24 -18.42 0.55
C SER A 899 18.99 -19.61 1.48
N GLY A 900 19.63 -20.77 1.24
CA GLY A 900 19.59 -21.94 2.13
C GLY A 900 18.74 -23.13 1.64
N ALA A 901 18.23 -23.12 0.41
CA ALA A 901 17.47 -24.24 -0.13
C ALA A 901 18.37 -25.45 -0.45
N ARG A 902 17.95 -26.66 -0.01
CA ARG A 902 18.51 -27.94 -0.48
C ARG A 902 17.78 -28.36 -1.75
N ASP A 903 18.54 -28.57 -2.82
CA ASP A 903 18.05 -29.03 -4.13
C ASP A 903 16.81 -28.27 -4.64
N PRO A 904 16.90 -26.94 -4.84
CA PRO A 904 15.76 -26.17 -5.33
C PRO A 904 15.37 -26.56 -6.75
N GLU A 905 14.07 -26.53 -7.02
CA GLU A 905 13.49 -26.70 -8.36
C GLU A 905 13.07 -25.33 -8.90
N ALA A 906 13.23 -25.12 -10.20
CA ALA A 906 12.83 -23.88 -10.87
C ALA A 906 11.67 -24.13 -11.85
N THR A 907 10.67 -23.28 -11.78
CA THR A 907 9.54 -23.25 -12.72
C THR A 907 9.59 -21.94 -13.52
N LEU A 908 9.43 -22.04 -14.84
CA LEU A 908 9.42 -20.91 -15.77
C LEU A 908 8.00 -20.63 -16.25
N CYS A 909 7.70 -19.35 -16.45
CA CYS A 909 6.48 -18.88 -17.09
C CYS A 909 6.83 -17.77 -18.08
N SER A 910 6.17 -17.75 -19.23
CA SER A 910 6.31 -16.71 -20.25
C SER A 910 4.98 -16.00 -20.48
N ASP A 911 5.00 -14.68 -20.49
CA ASP A 911 3.85 -13.84 -20.83
C ASP A 911 4.19 -12.92 -22.00
N ASP A 912 3.40 -13.03 -23.06
CA ASP A 912 3.59 -12.27 -24.29
C ASP A 912 2.65 -11.08 -24.34
N ARG A 913 3.24 -9.91 -24.56
CA ARG A 913 2.48 -8.72 -24.96
C ARG A 913 2.49 -8.63 -26.47
N ILE A 914 1.50 -9.25 -27.08
CA ILE A 914 1.19 -9.11 -28.50
C ILE A 914 0.00 -8.17 -28.62
N ILE A 915 0.16 -7.12 -29.42
CA ILE A 915 -0.94 -6.23 -29.79
C ILE A 915 -1.31 -6.49 -31.24
N GLU A 916 -2.60 -6.43 -31.54
CA GLU A 916 -3.08 -6.51 -32.91
C GLU A 916 -3.07 -5.08 -33.49
N ALA A 917 -2.20 -4.85 -34.48
CA ALA A 917 -2.19 -3.59 -35.22
C ALA A 917 -3.45 -3.51 -36.10
N ALA A 918 -3.88 -2.29 -36.40
CA ALA A 918 -5.14 -2.02 -37.10
C ALA A 918 -5.28 -2.69 -38.48
N GLY A 919 -4.19 -3.14 -39.12
CA GLY A 919 -4.19 -3.92 -40.35
C GLY A 919 -4.34 -5.43 -40.18
N GLY A 920 -4.66 -5.93 -38.98
CA GLY A 920 -4.71 -7.36 -38.65
C GLY A 920 -3.33 -7.99 -38.43
N MET A 921 -2.26 -7.18 -38.45
CA MET A 921 -0.90 -7.64 -38.22
C MET A 921 -0.62 -7.70 -36.71
N THR A 922 -0.27 -8.87 -36.20
CA THR A 922 0.16 -9.04 -34.81
C THR A 922 1.55 -8.46 -34.62
N VAL A 923 1.68 -7.47 -33.74
CA VAL A 923 2.96 -6.85 -33.36
C VAL A 923 3.33 -7.33 -31.96
N PHE A 924 4.46 -8.01 -31.88
CA PHE A 924 5.09 -8.38 -30.61
C PHE A 924 5.72 -7.14 -29.97
N LEU A 925 5.29 -6.79 -28.75
CA LEU A 925 5.88 -5.69 -27.98
C LEU A 925 6.97 -6.17 -27.04
N SER A 926 6.71 -7.24 -26.30
CA SER A 926 7.66 -7.83 -25.38
C SER A 926 7.23 -9.22 -24.92
N ARG A 927 8.21 -10.01 -24.49
CA ARG A 927 8.02 -11.28 -23.78
C ARG A 927 8.60 -11.11 -22.40
N THR A 928 7.76 -11.27 -21.40
CA THR A 928 8.18 -11.38 -20.01
C THR A 928 8.45 -12.84 -19.70
N LEU A 929 9.64 -13.14 -19.21
CA LEU A 929 9.97 -14.46 -18.66
C LEU A 929 10.12 -14.32 -17.15
N SER A 930 9.37 -15.12 -16.40
CA SER A 930 9.43 -15.17 -14.94
C SER A 930 9.86 -16.56 -14.51
N ALA A 931 10.86 -16.65 -13.64
CA ALA A 931 11.27 -17.90 -13.02
C ALA A 931 11.08 -17.84 -11.51
N VAL A 932 10.57 -18.93 -10.95
CA VAL A 932 10.43 -19.12 -9.51
C VAL A 932 11.22 -20.36 -9.14
N ALA A 933 12.23 -20.22 -8.29
CA ALA A 933 12.90 -21.34 -7.64
C ALA A 933 12.35 -21.54 -6.23
N ALA A 934 12.01 -22.78 -5.87
CA ALA A 934 11.55 -23.12 -4.52
C ALA A 934 12.23 -24.41 -4.01
N GLY A 935 12.45 -24.50 -2.70
CA GLY A 935 13.06 -25.67 -2.07
C GLY A 935 12.88 -25.74 -0.55
N GLY A 936 12.98 -26.94 -0.01
CA GLY A 936 13.08 -27.18 1.44
C GLY A 936 14.47 -26.84 1.99
N ILE A 937 14.63 -26.91 3.30
CA ILE A 937 15.85 -26.50 4.03
C ILE A 937 16.60 -27.67 4.67
#